data_AF-A0A0M0JLD9-F1
#
_entry.id   AF-A0A0M0JLD9-F1
#
_cell.length_a   1.000
_cell.length_b   1.000
_cell.length_c   1.000
_cell.angle_alpha   90.00
_cell.angle_beta   90.00
_cell.angle_gamma   90.00
#
_symmetry.space_group_name_H-M   'P 1'
#
loop_
_entity.id
_entity.type
_entity.pdbx_description
1 polymer ?
#
loop_
_entity_poly.entity_id
_entity_poly.type
_entity_poly.pdbx_seq_one_letter_code
_entity_poly.pdbx_strand_id
1 'polypeptide(L)'
;GRPREYAEESVPYRARPVQAGGGKLGRKAIEQAANDAAVEAKLAADASFFWECVQKRQAGVDVTGCSGSAPRPRDAEALFGGRAAWDAVGMGQYDIIPVTRTGAGADEAAVPPLGADFSFSTPVAAGRSTASPALPEFALQNLKRPDRMRIQSPTPIQRHCVPLALASLDLMACAQTGSGKTVAFLLPLLARIAADTTVSTIGPSISSPPVRGRLSANDEALIAAQGTPAQPSALILAPTRELALQIELECLKLTFEAPPPPSGAAAWCGCCYGGATARPQLEALSGGVEVLVATPGRLVDFLDRRLVSLRRCKVLVLDEADRMLDMGFEPQLKRIVERADLPATARRQTLMFSATFAAPIQRVAASYLRAPFAHVAVGRVGSAIGSVAQRLVHAGAGDKRTKLRLLRSLLSPNERTIVFVQKKHVAKWVRDQLEIEGVPSAELHGDRSQGQRESALAAFAQGEIDVLVATDVASRGLDVPEVAHVVQFDLPISRDEMDTYVHRIGRTGRAGRSGKATALFVPGDEPKIGNGVIWADLVALLEENQQQAQPLRQRRLELAAAVVPHEWRSARRSTAMTSINDAAANFGLCKKLTDEAVQKGCRLVFFPECFSFMGARAGEAQAVAEPLDGPILGWYKQLAREASVWLSLGGFQEIGPEGDPRIYNTHVVLDSDGRLAAAYRKIHLFDVPMVGLVESSQTLAGCELVSCDSPAGRLGLAICYDLRFPEMHQKLTFTHGAEVLTFPSAFAMKTGEAHWETLLRCRAIECQAYVVAAAQVGQHNEHGNKRQSWGHAMAVDPWGKVVAQFGGAGDVGVMPFEIDLDLVQKTRDNMPMHTHRRYDLYGDQ
;
A
#
# COMPACT_ATOMS: atom_id res chain seq x y z
N GLY A 1 28.90 39.01 48.69
CA GLY A 1 30.18 39.25 48.00
C GLY A 1 30.69 37.93 47.43
N ARG A 2 31.23 37.95 46.21
CA ARG A 2 31.94 36.81 45.57
C ARG A 2 33.17 36.37 46.41
N PRO A 3 34.00 35.40 45.96
CA PRO A 3 33.79 33.96 45.76
C PRO A 3 34.91 33.15 46.49
N ARG A 4 34.88 31.80 46.50
CA ARG A 4 36.11 31.00 46.66
C ARG A 4 36.09 29.75 45.78
N GLU A 5 37.17 29.61 45.03
CA GLU A 5 37.60 28.47 44.22
C GLU A 5 37.87 27.24 45.10
N TYR A 6 37.71 26.04 44.53
CA TYR A 6 38.40 24.85 45.01
C TYR A 6 39.02 24.10 43.84
N ALA A 7 40.32 23.84 44.00
CA ALA A 7 41.24 23.20 43.08
C ALA A 7 41.09 21.68 43.06
N GLU A 8 41.66 21.09 42.00
CA GLU A 8 41.79 19.67 41.70
C GLU A 8 42.57 18.88 42.75
N GLU A 9 42.11 17.66 43.05
CA GLU A 9 43.01 16.54 43.38
C GLU A 9 42.53 15.26 42.67
N SER A 10 43.42 14.72 41.86
CA SER A 10 43.30 13.48 41.09
C SER A 10 43.75 12.27 41.91
N VAL A 11 42.93 11.20 41.96
CA VAL A 11 43.36 9.85 42.37
C VAL A 11 42.70 8.79 41.46
N PRO A 12 43.44 7.80 40.94
CA PRO A 12 43.00 6.94 39.83
C PRO A 12 42.15 5.76 40.29
N TYR A 13 41.02 5.53 39.61
CA TYR A 13 40.17 4.37 39.85
C TYR A 13 40.81 3.11 39.21
N ARG A 14 41.41 2.25 40.04
CA ARG A 14 41.92 0.94 39.64
C ARG A 14 40.77 0.07 39.11
N ALA A 15 40.87 -0.34 37.84
CA ALA A 15 40.04 -1.35 37.24
C ALA A 15 40.12 -2.67 38.02
N ARG A 16 38.99 -3.15 38.55
CA ARG A 16 38.83 -4.55 38.95
C ARG A 16 38.59 -5.40 37.69
N PRO A 17 39.19 -6.60 37.57
CA PRO A 17 38.96 -7.46 36.44
C PRO A 17 37.53 -8.02 36.51
N VAL A 18 36.69 -7.64 35.55
CA VAL A 18 35.37 -8.23 35.36
C VAL A 18 35.59 -9.66 34.87
N GLN A 19 35.17 -10.62 35.70
CA GLN A 19 35.11 -12.03 35.33
C GLN A 19 34.32 -12.21 34.04
N ALA A 20 34.88 -13.00 33.13
CA ALA A 20 34.30 -13.35 31.84
C ALA A 20 32.96 -14.09 32.03
N GLY A 21 31.85 -13.35 31.96
CA GLY A 21 30.52 -13.89 31.70
C GLY A 21 30.38 -14.22 30.21
N GLY A 22 30.77 -15.42 29.80
CA GLY A 22 30.47 -15.95 28.48
C GLY A 22 28.95 -16.13 28.31
N GLY A 23 28.35 -15.38 27.38
CA GLY A 23 26.91 -15.51 27.11
C GLY A 23 26.44 -14.69 25.90
N LYS A 24 26.44 -15.33 24.72
CA LYS A 24 25.77 -14.95 23.44
C LYS A 24 26.10 -13.62 22.75
N LEU A 25 26.46 -12.53 23.45
CA LEU A 25 26.72 -11.22 22.84
C LEU A 25 28.10 -11.12 22.13
N GLY A 26 29.15 -11.75 22.67
CA GLY A 26 30.49 -11.73 22.07
C GLY A 26 30.64 -12.58 20.81
N ARG A 27 29.85 -13.66 20.67
CA ARG A 27 29.96 -14.60 19.53
C ARG A 27 29.43 -13.97 18.23
N LYS A 28 28.31 -13.24 18.30
CA LYS A 28 27.75 -12.49 17.17
C LYS A 28 28.67 -11.37 16.69
N ALA A 29 29.38 -10.69 17.59
CA ALA A 29 30.31 -9.63 17.22
C ALA A 29 31.55 -10.20 16.49
N ILE A 30 32.07 -11.34 16.94
CA ILE A 30 33.18 -12.04 16.27
C ILE A 30 32.74 -12.60 14.92
N GLU A 31 31.55 -13.21 14.83
CA GLU A 31 30.98 -13.69 13.56
C GLU A 31 30.76 -12.55 12.56
N GLN A 32 30.26 -11.40 13.02
CA GLN A 32 30.09 -10.21 12.19
C GLN A 32 31.44 -9.69 11.67
N ALA A 33 32.43 -9.53 12.55
CA ALA A 33 33.77 -9.07 12.14
C ALA A 33 34.46 -10.02 11.16
N ALA A 34 34.31 -11.34 11.34
CA ALA A 34 34.82 -12.33 10.41
C ALA A 34 34.10 -12.28 9.05
N ASN A 35 32.79 -12.07 9.06
CA ASN A 35 32.00 -11.91 7.84
C ASN A 35 32.36 -10.62 7.10
N ASP A 36 32.55 -9.51 7.82
CA ASP A 36 32.96 -8.21 7.24
C ASP A 36 34.35 -8.33 6.59
N ALA A 37 35.32 -8.97 7.28
CA ALA A 37 36.65 -9.21 6.73
C ALA A 37 36.63 -10.13 5.49
N ALA A 38 35.77 -11.16 5.48
CA ALA A 38 35.60 -12.03 4.32
C ALA A 38 34.98 -11.29 3.12
N VAL A 39 34.04 -10.37 3.38
CA VAL A 39 33.45 -9.50 2.35
C VAL A 39 34.51 -8.55 1.78
N GLU A 40 35.32 -7.89 2.62
CA GLU A 40 36.40 -7.02 2.18
C GLU A 40 37.44 -7.76 1.33
N ALA A 41 37.87 -8.95 1.77
CA ALA A 41 38.82 -9.78 1.02
C ALA A 41 38.27 -10.17 -0.36
N LYS A 42 36.98 -10.51 -0.43
CA LYS A 42 36.31 -10.80 -1.71
C LYS A 42 36.24 -9.58 -2.62
N LEU A 43 35.90 -8.40 -2.09
CA LEU A 43 35.85 -7.16 -2.85
C LEU A 43 37.23 -6.76 -3.38
N ALA A 44 38.29 -6.97 -2.59
CA ALA A 44 39.66 -6.76 -3.03
C ALA A 44 40.05 -7.72 -4.17
N ALA A 45 39.75 -9.02 -4.02
CA ALA A 45 40.02 -10.02 -5.06
C ALA A 45 39.28 -9.73 -6.37
N ASP A 46 38.02 -9.30 -6.30
CA ASP A 46 37.24 -8.91 -7.47
C ASP A 46 37.80 -7.63 -8.14
N ALA A 47 38.37 -6.70 -7.36
CA ALA A 47 39.01 -5.50 -7.91
C ALA A 47 40.32 -5.85 -8.63
N SER A 48 41.15 -6.72 -8.05
CA SER A 48 42.35 -7.23 -8.72
C SER A 48 42.02 -7.93 -10.03
N PHE A 49 40.98 -8.78 -10.04
CA PHE A 49 40.51 -9.45 -11.25
C PHE A 49 40.12 -8.47 -12.36
N PHE A 50 39.44 -7.37 -12.01
CA PHE A 50 39.08 -6.33 -12.98
C PHE A 50 40.33 -5.71 -13.63
N TRP A 51 41.32 -5.31 -12.82
CA TRP A 51 42.54 -4.69 -13.33
C TRP A 51 43.40 -5.66 -14.15
N GLU A 52 43.47 -6.94 -13.76
CA GLU A 52 44.10 -7.97 -14.58
C GLU A 52 43.43 -8.10 -15.96
N CYS A 53 42.09 -8.03 -16.01
CA CYS A 53 41.36 -8.04 -17.28
C CYS A 53 41.66 -6.80 -18.13
N VAL A 54 41.74 -5.61 -17.51
CA VAL A 54 42.10 -4.36 -18.20
C VAL A 54 43.50 -4.48 -18.83
N GLN A 55 44.49 -4.96 -18.06
CA GLN A 55 45.86 -5.14 -18.54
C GLN A 55 45.95 -6.17 -19.68
N LYS A 56 45.26 -7.31 -19.54
CA LYS A 56 45.19 -8.34 -20.59
C LYS A 56 44.62 -7.79 -21.90
N ARG A 57 43.50 -7.05 -21.82
CA ARG A 57 42.90 -6.42 -23.01
C ARG A 57 43.82 -5.38 -23.65
N GLN A 58 44.52 -4.57 -22.85
CA GLN A 58 45.53 -3.62 -23.36
C GLN A 58 46.68 -4.32 -24.08
N ALA A 59 47.03 -5.54 -23.66
CA ALA A 59 47.99 -6.41 -24.33
C ALA A 59 47.39 -7.19 -25.53
N GLY A 60 46.14 -6.93 -25.92
CA GLY A 60 45.46 -7.62 -27.02
C GLY A 60 44.98 -9.04 -26.71
N VAL A 61 44.98 -9.44 -25.43
CA VAL A 61 44.51 -10.76 -24.99
C VAL A 61 43.00 -10.74 -24.82
N ASP A 62 42.32 -11.71 -25.42
CA ASP A 62 40.89 -11.93 -25.18
C ASP A 62 40.67 -12.43 -23.75
N VAL A 63 39.82 -11.73 -23.01
CA VAL A 63 39.47 -12.07 -21.61
C VAL A 63 38.09 -12.71 -21.51
N THR A 64 37.43 -12.94 -22.64
CA THR A 64 36.08 -13.52 -22.68
C THR A 64 36.06 -14.89 -21.99
N GLY A 65 35.22 -15.03 -20.98
CA GLY A 65 35.08 -16.26 -20.18
C GLY A 65 36.06 -16.40 -19.02
N CYS A 66 36.96 -15.43 -18.78
CA CYS A 66 37.90 -15.45 -17.65
C CYS A 66 37.19 -15.46 -16.27
N SER A 67 35.95 -14.99 -16.19
CA SER A 67 35.11 -15.07 -14.99
C SER A 67 34.57 -16.48 -14.72
N GLY A 68 34.82 -17.45 -15.62
CA GLY A 68 34.23 -18.79 -15.58
C GLY A 68 32.76 -18.84 -15.98
N SER A 69 32.22 -17.77 -16.58
CA SER A 69 30.84 -17.70 -17.08
C SER A 69 30.85 -17.71 -18.60
N ALA A 70 29.93 -18.46 -19.20
CA ALA A 70 29.78 -18.46 -20.65
C ALA A 70 29.39 -17.04 -21.14
N PRO A 71 29.96 -16.57 -22.26
CA PRO A 71 29.56 -15.31 -22.86
C PRO A 71 28.08 -15.37 -23.26
N ARG A 72 27.35 -14.27 -23.06
CA ARG A 72 25.95 -14.18 -23.49
C ARG A 72 25.89 -14.22 -25.02
N PRO A 73 25.06 -15.09 -25.63
CA PRO A 73 24.88 -15.10 -27.08
C PRO A 73 24.34 -13.74 -27.54
N ARG A 74 24.91 -13.24 -28.63
CA ARG A 74 24.59 -11.92 -29.23
C ARG A 74 24.20 -12.03 -30.70
N ASP A 75 23.92 -13.24 -31.18
CA ASP A 75 23.45 -13.43 -32.55
C ASP A 75 22.02 -12.89 -32.73
N ALA A 76 21.58 -12.82 -33.99
CA ALA A 76 20.28 -12.29 -34.34
C ALA A 76 19.12 -13.13 -33.76
N GLU A 77 19.27 -14.44 -33.65
CA GLU A 77 18.22 -15.31 -33.12
C GLU A 77 18.03 -15.10 -31.61
N ALA A 78 19.13 -15.01 -30.87
CA ALA A 78 19.14 -14.72 -29.45
C ALA A 78 18.57 -13.33 -29.13
N LEU A 79 18.82 -12.33 -29.98
CA LEU A 79 18.32 -10.97 -29.76
C LEU A 79 16.88 -10.76 -30.26
N PHE A 80 16.47 -11.37 -31.37
CA PHE A 80 15.20 -11.06 -32.05
C PHE A 80 14.20 -12.24 -32.12
N GLY A 81 14.61 -13.49 -31.87
CA GLY A 81 13.83 -14.70 -32.16
C GLY A 81 12.63 -14.99 -31.25
N GLY A 82 12.43 -14.26 -30.15
CA GLY A 82 11.42 -14.57 -29.13
C GLY A 82 10.23 -13.61 -29.03
N ARG A 83 10.06 -12.64 -29.94
CA ARG A 83 8.96 -11.65 -29.84
C ARG A 83 7.80 -11.97 -30.77
N ALA A 84 6.61 -12.13 -30.17
CA ALA A 84 5.35 -11.89 -30.88
C ALA A 84 5.37 -10.47 -31.47
N ALA A 85 4.86 -10.32 -32.69
CA ALA A 85 4.79 -9.04 -33.37
C ALA A 85 4.19 -7.97 -32.46
N TRP A 86 4.78 -6.77 -32.44
CA TRP A 86 4.06 -5.56 -32.02
C TRP A 86 3.01 -5.31 -33.11
N ASP A 87 1.91 -6.06 -33.06
CA ASP A 87 0.84 -5.90 -34.02
C ASP A 87 0.29 -4.49 -33.89
N ALA A 88 0.21 -3.79 -35.01
CA ALA A 88 -0.36 -2.45 -35.14
C ALA A 88 -1.85 -2.39 -34.70
N VAL A 89 -2.46 -3.54 -34.40
CA VAL A 89 -3.82 -3.72 -33.92
C VAL A 89 -3.91 -3.27 -32.46
N GLY A 90 -4.06 -1.96 -32.25
CA GLY A 90 -4.28 -1.35 -30.94
C GLY A 90 -3.59 -0.01 -30.73
N MET A 91 -2.65 0.40 -31.60
CA MET A 91 -1.94 1.67 -31.46
C MET A 91 -2.85 2.91 -31.57
N GLY A 92 -3.99 2.81 -32.27
CA GLY A 92 -4.96 3.91 -32.39
C GLY A 92 -5.64 4.34 -31.08
N GLN A 93 -5.59 3.51 -30.03
CA GLN A 93 -6.09 3.90 -28.70
C GLN A 93 -5.14 4.87 -27.96
N TYR A 94 -3.86 4.89 -28.34
CA TYR A 94 -2.83 5.71 -27.71
C TYR A 94 -2.81 7.15 -28.25
N ASP A 95 -3.37 7.40 -29.44
CA ASP A 95 -3.49 8.75 -30.03
C ASP A 95 -4.54 9.64 -29.33
N ILE A 96 -5.39 9.04 -28.47
CA ILE A 96 -6.48 9.73 -27.74
C ILE A 96 -6.02 10.20 -26.35
N ILE A 97 -4.79 9.87 -25.95
CA ILE A 97 -4.29 10.14 -24.60
C ILE A 97 -3.82 11.60 -24.50
N PRO A 98 -4.39 12.43 -23.60
CA PRO A 98 -3.99 13.82 -23.46
C PRO A 98 -2.54 13.92 -23.00
N VAL A 99 -1.76 14.78 -23.65
CA VAL A 99 -0.37 15.04 -23.31
C VAL A 99 -0.21 16.46 -22.80
N THR A 100 0.16 16.60 -21.53
CA THR A 100 0.42 17.91 -20.93
C THR A 100 1.91 18.20 -20.98
N ARG A 101 2.27 19.40 -21.47
CA ARG A 101 3.64 19.93 -21.41
C ARG A 101 3.66 21.15 -20.51
N THR A 102 4.43 21.10 -19.42
CA THR A 102 4.66 22.26 -18.57
C THR A 102 6.15 22.54 -18.47
N GLY A 103 6.54 23.80 -18.62
CA GLY A 103 7.89 24.26 -18.30
C GLY A 103 7.93 24.66 -16.84
N ALA A 104 8.62 23.92 -15.99
CA ALA A 104 8.95 24.44 -14.66
C ALA A 104 10.04 25.52 -14.83
N GLY A 105 9.64 26.79 -14.82
CA GLY A 105 10.55 27.94 -14.94
C GLY A 105 10.88 28.39 -16.37
N ALA A 106 10.05 28.07 -17.36
CA ALA A 106 10.16 28.61 -18.72
C ALA A 106 8.96 29.51 -19.02
N ASP A 107 9.19 30.63 -19.71
CA ASP A 107 8.17 31.21 -20.60
C ASP A 107 7.57 30.06 -21.43
N GLU A 108 6.24 29.96 -21.53
CA GLU A 108 5.58 29.00 -22.43
C GLU A 108 6.11 29.10 -23.88
N ALA A 109 6.73 30.22 -24.24
CA ALA A 109 7.41 30.47 -25.51
C ALA A 109 8.75 29.74 -25.71
N ALA A 110 9.39 29.17 -24.68
CA ALA A 110 10.70 28.51 -24.77
C ALA A 110 10.63 27.00 -25.02
N VAL A 111 9.45 26.38 -24.86
CA VAL A 111 9.22 24.99 -25.28
C VAL A 111 8.66 25.03 -26.70
N PRO A 112 9.29 24.37 -27.71
CA PRO A 112 8.79 24.40 -29.08
C PRO A 112 7.30 23.99 -29.13
N PRO A 113 6.45 24.76 -29.83
CA PRO A 113 5.03 24.44 -29.94
C PRO A 113 4.83 23.03 -30.51
N LEU A 114 3.72 22.39 -30.15
CA LEU A 114 3.34 21.05 -30.57
C LEU A 114 3.48 20.87 -32.09
N GLY A 115 4.60 20.30 -32.54
CA GLY A 115 4.70 19.70 -33.86
C GLY A 115 4.00 18.35 -33.81
N ALA A 116 2.83 18.25 -34.44
CA ALA A 116 2.02 17.04 -34.48
C ALA A 116 2.65 15.89 -35.30
N ASP A 117 3.83 16.07 -35.92
CA ASP A 117 4.31 15.18 -36.98
C ASP A 117 5.69 14.56 -36.75
N PHE A 118 6.09 14.24 -35.51
CA PHE A 118 7.31 13.42 -35.32
C PHE A 118 7.05 11.98 -35.78
N SER A 119 7.66 11.61 -36.91
CA SER A 119 7.90 10.23 -37.32
C SER A 119 9.39 9.92 -37.26
N PHE A 120 9.76 8.64 -37.06
CA PHE A 120 11.15 8.18 -37.12
C PHE A 120 11.89 8.53 -38.43
N SER A 121 11.16 8.92 -39.48
CA SER A 121 11.71 9.38 -40.77
C SER A 121 11.78 10.90 -40.93
N THR A 122 11.33 11.68 -39.95
CA THR A 122 11.23 13.15 -40.07
C THR A 122 12.52 13.80 -39.54
N PRO A 123 13.24 14.61 -40.33
CA PRO A 123 14.33 15.43 -39.80
C PRO A 123 13.77 16.43 -38.78
N VAL A 124 14.26 16.42 -37.55
CA VAL A 124 13.82 17.37 -36.52
C VAL A 124 14.32 18.77 -36.88
N ALA A 125 13.40 19.69 -37.21
CA ALA A 125 13.74 21.05 -37.60
C ALA A 125 14.40 21.83 -36.44
N ALA A 126 15.50 22.51 -36.74
CA ALA A 126 16.35 23.22 -35.79
C ALA A 126 15.64 24.43 -35.15
N GLY A 127 15.14 24.25 -33.93
CA GLY A 127 14.73 25.36 -33.06
C GLY A 127 15.94 25.98 -32.37
N ARG A 128 16.32 27.19 -32.79
CA ARG A 128 17.33 28.13 -32.24
C ARG A 128 18.62 27.51 -31.67
N SER A 129 19.66 27.56 -32.50
CA SER A 129 21.10 27.59 -32.12
C SER A 129 21.70 26.30 -31.53
N THR A 130 21.63 25.20 -32.27
CA THR A 130 22.67 24.16 -32.50
C THR A 130 21.99 23.01 -33.24
N ALA A 131 22.64 22.39 -34.22
CA ALA A 131 22.05 21.32 -35.01
C ALA A 131 21.61 20.16 -34.09
N SER A 132 20.32 19.87 -33.99
CA SER A 132 19.85 18.68 -33.28
C SER A 132 20.39 17.43 -33.99
N PRO A 133 20.97 16.46 -33.27
CA PRO A 133 21.55 15.28 -33.89
C PRO A 133 20.46 14.44 -34.58
N ALA A 134 20.73 13.98 -35.79
CA ALA A 134 19.87 13.01 -36.46
C ALA A 134 19.93 11.66 -35.74
N LEU A 135 18.83 10.89 -35.80
CA LEU A 135 18.82 9.53 -35.27
C LEU A 135 19.82 8.66 -36.06
N PRO A 136 20.64 7.81 -35.40
CA PRO A 136 21.62 6.99 -36.10
C PRO A 136 20.96 5.97 -37.02
N GLU A 137 21.50 5.82 -38.22
CA GLU A 137 20.96 4.92 -39.24
C GLU A 137 20.88 3.47 -38.76
N PHE A 138 21.91 2.97 -38.07
CA PHE A 138 21.92 1.61 -37.51
C PHE A 138 20.75 1.38 -36.53
N ALA A 139 20.42 2.39 -35.70
CA ALA A 139 19.34 2.29 -34.74
C ALA A 139 17.98 2.30 -35.44
N LEU A 140 17.81 3.14 -36.48
CA LEU A 140 16.59 3.18 -37.29
C LEU A 140 16.33 1.88 -38.05
N GLN A 141 17.38 1.27 -38.61
CA GLN A 141 17.29 -0.02 -39.31
C GLN A 141 16.84 -1.13 -38.36
N ASN A 142 17.49 -1.25 -37.20
CA ASN A 142 17.11 -2.26 -36.19
C ASN A 142 15.70 -2.04 -35.64
N LEU A 143 15.27 -0.77 -35.54
CA LEU A 143 13.93 -0.42 -35.09
C LEU A 143 12.84 -0.88 -36.09
N LYS A 144 13.03 -0.63 -37.40
CA LYS A 144 11.97 -0.80 -38.43
C LYS A 144 11.96 -2.17 -39.10
N ARG A 145 13.09 -2.87 -39.19
CA ARG A 145 13.21 -4.07 -40.01
C ARG A 145 12.25 -5.21 -39.59
N PRO A 146 11.65 -5.94 -40.55
CA PRO A 146 10.77 -7.07 -40.28
C PRO A 146 11.44 -8.24 -39.55
N ASP A 147 12.75 -8.41 -39.69
CA ASP A 147 13.53 -9.45 -39.01
C ASP A 147 14.16 -8.94 -37.69
N ARG A 148 13.84 -7.72 -37.26
CA ARG A 148 14.38 -7.05 -36.07
C ARG A 148 13.26 -6.65 -35.10
N MET A 149 13.17 -5.37 -34.70
CA MET A 149 12.22 -4.91 -33.67
C MET A 149 10.79 -4.62 -34.20
N ARG A 150 10.60 -4.43 -35.51
CA ARG A 150 9.30 -4.20 -36.16
C ARG A 150 8.49 -2.98 -35.68
N ILE A 151 9.13 -1.94 -35.16
CA ILE A 151 8.46 -0.71 -34.69
C ILE A 151 8.42 0.31 -35.84
N GLN A 152 7.27 0.41 -36.52
CA GLN A 152 7.12 1.29 -37.69
C GLN A 152 6.83 2.75 -37.33
N SER A 153 6.05 2.97 -36.28
CA SER A 153 5.55 4.29 -35.86
C SER A 153 5.83 4.56 -34.39
N PRO A 154 6.17 5.81 -34.01
CA PRO A 154 6.47 6.14 -32.62
C PRO A 154 5.21 6.08 -31.76
N THR A 155 5.36 5.56 -30.53
CA THR A 155 4.32 5.66 -29.49
C THR A 155 4.16 7.12 -29.02
N PRO A 156 3.08 7.52 -28.32
CA PRO A 156 2.90 8.91 -27.89
C PRO A 156 4.07 9.43 -27.06
N ILE A 157 4.58 8.64 -26.11
CA ILE A 157 5.72 9.05 -25.29
C ILE A 157 6.97 9.26 -26.15
N GLN A 158 7.18 8.44 -27.19
CA GLN A 158 8.29 8.62 -28.13
C GLN A 158 8.08 9.86 -28.99
N ARG A 159 6.88 10.08 -29.53
CA ARG A 159 6.50 11.24 -30.34
C ARG A 159 6.76 12.56 -29.60
N HIS A 160 6.57 12.58 -28.29
CA HIS A 160 6.77 13.79 -27.49
C HIS A 160 8.17 13.90 -26.88
N CYS A 161 8.76 12.83 -26.35
CA CYS A 161 10.04 12.89 -25.64
C CYS A 161 11.24 12.89 -26.59
N VAL A 162 11.22 12.09 -27.67
CA VAL A 162 12.37 11.97 -28.58
C VAL A 162 12.78 13.33 -29.16
N PRO A 163 11.90 14.14 -29.77
CA PRO A 163 12.31 15.43 -30.33
C PRO A 163 12.81 16.42 -29.27
N LEU A 164 12.21 16.43 -28.06
CA LEU A 164 12.66 17.30 -26.97
C LEU A 164 14.04 16.89 -26.45
N ALA A 165 14.29 15.59 -26.32
CA ALA A 165 15.60 15.07 -25.93
C ALA A 165 16.67 15.32 -27.01
N LEU A 166 16.32 15.20 -28.30
CA LEU A 166 17.21 15.56 -29.42
C LEU A 166 17.54 17.06 -29.42
N ALA A 167 16.61 17.92 -28.97
CA ALA A 167 16.85 19.34 -28.74
C ALA A 167 17.72 19.63 -27.49
N SER A 168 18.34 18.60 -26.87
CA SER A 168 19.19 18.71 -25.69
C SER A 168 18.51 19.31 -24.45
N LEU A 169 17.16 19.26 -24.39
CA LEU A 169 16.41 19.62 -23.20
C LEU A 169 16.45 18.48 -22.18
N ASP A 170 16.49 18.85 -20.90
CA ASP A 170 16.26 17.91 -19.81
C ASP A 170 14.77 17.59 -19.75
N LEU A 171 14.44 16.33 -19.44
CA LEU A 171 13.06 15.84 -19.49
C LEU A 171 12.64 15.20 -18.17
N MET A 172 11.41 15.50 -17.77
CA MET A 172 10.66 14.68 -16.83
C MET A 172 9.46 14.07 -17.55
N ALA A 173 9.46 12.76 -17.72
CA ALA A 173 8.48 12.03 -18.51
C ALA A 173 7.65 11.10 -17.62
N CYS A 174 6.35 11.38 -17.51
CA CYS A 174 5.37 10.59 -16.77
C CYS A 174 4.57 9.74 -17.76
N ALA A 175 4.80 8.43 -17.76
CA ALA A 175 4.07 7.49 -18.59
C ALA A 175 4.04 6.08 -18.00
N GLN A 176 2.97 5.35 -18.25
CA GLN A 176 2.75 3.99 -17.76
C GLN A 176 3.79 3.00 -18.33
N THR A 177 4.00 1.87 -17.66
CA THR A 177 4.85 0.78 -18.18
C THR A 177 4.27 0.19 -19.47
N GLY A 178 5.13 -0.17 -20.43
CA GLY A 178 4.67 -0.69 -21.73
C GLY A 178 4.31 0.38 -22.77
N SER A 179 4.41 1.67 -22.43
CA SER A 179 4.23 2.79 -23.37
C SER A 179 5.40 3.01 -24.35
N GLY A 180 6.49 2.24 -24.22
CA GLY A 180 7.68 2.38 -25.06
C GLY A 180 8.73 3.39 -24.57
N LYS A 181 8.76 3.68 -23.25
CA LYS A 181 9.74 4.59 -22.60
C LYS A 181 11.20 4.27 -22.92
N THR A 182 11.56 2.98 -22.94
CA THR A 182 12.94 2.54 -23.19
C THR A 182 13.49 3.06 -24.51
N VAL A 183 12.73 2.89 -25.61
CA VAL A 183 13.11 3.44 -26.92
C VAL A 183 13.07 4.97 -26.92
N ALA A 184 12.15 5.58 -26.17
CA ALA A 184 12.02 7.04 -26.08
C ALA A 184 13.26 7.75 -25.51
N PHE A 185 14.01 7.10 -24.62
CA PHE A 185 15.30 7.63 -24.14
C PHE A 185 16.52 7.04 -24.85
N LEU A 186 16.50 5.78 -25.29
CA LEU A 186 17.64 5.17 -25.97
C LEU A 186 17.93 5.82 -27.32
N LEU A 187 16.90 6.15 -28.11
CA LEU A 187 17.09 6.78 -29.42
C LEU A 187 17.83 8.13 -29.34
N PRO A 188 17.35 9.13 -28.56
CA PRO A 188 18.06 10.41 -28.44
C PRO A 188 19.42 10.27 -27.75
N LEU A 189 19.57 9.32 -26.82
CA LEU A 189 20.86 9.03 -26.18
C LEU A 189 21.88 8.52 -27.21
N LEU A 190 21.51 7.55 -28.05
CA LEU A 190 22.38 7.01 -29.10
C LEU A 190 22.70 8.06 -30.17
N ALA A 191 21.72 8.91 -30.55
CA ALA A 191 21.93 10.03 -31.46
C ALA A 191 22.99 11.00 -30.94
N ARG A 192 22.93 11.34 -29.66
CA ARG A 192 23.87 12.25 -29.02
C ARG A 192 25.28 11.67 -28.94
N ILE A 193 25.41 10.39 -28.60
CA ILE A 193 26.70 9.70 -28.59
C ILE A 193 27.30 9.60 -29.99
N ALA A 194 26.49 9.28 -31.01
CA ALA A 194 26.95 9.16 -32.39
C ALA A 194 27.33 10.51 -33.03
N ALA A 195 26.62 11.60 -32.69
CA ALA A 195 26.90 12.92 -33.24
C ALA A 195 28.26 13.49 -32.78
N ASP A 196 28.73 13.11 -31.59
CA ASP A 196 30.06 13.50 -31.10
C ASP A 196 31.21 12.98 -32.00
N THR A 197 30.95 12.01 -32.88
CA THR A 197 31.95 11.51 -33.84
C THR A 197 32.21 12.52 -34.99
N THR A 198 31.23 13.36 -35.35
CA THR A 198 31.36 14.31 -36.48
C THR A 198 32.23 15.53 -36.19
N VAL A 199 32.57 15.79 -34.92
CA VAL A 199 33.45 16.90 -34.53
C VAL A 199 34.90 16.45 -34.37
N SER A 200 35.16 15.14 -34.30
CA SER A 200 36.49 14.58 -33.98
C SER A 200 37.34 14.18 -35.20
N THR A 201 36.95 14.58 -36.41
CA THR A 201 37.76 14.39 -37.65
C THR A 201 38.98 15.32 -37.76
N ILE A 202 39.32 16.08 -36.70
CA ILE A 202 40.56 16.86 -36.61
C ILE A 202 41.51 16.20 -35.59
N GLY A 203 42.14 15.08 -35.99
CA GLY A 203 43.35 14.52 -35.39
C GLY A 203 43.31 14.12 -33.89
N PRO A 204 44.35 13.42 -33.38
CA PRO A 204 44.46 13.08 -31.97
C PRO A 204 44.92 14.32 -31.20
N SER A 205 43.98 15.21 -30.88
CA SER A 205 44.24 16.37 -30.02
C SER A 205 43.88 16.03 -28.57
N ILE A 206 44.92 15.76 -27.79
CA ILE A 206 44.94 15.93 -26.35
C ILE A 206 44.55 17.39 -26.06
N SER A 207 43.60 17.57 -25.12
CA SER A 207 43.17 18.82 -24.46
C SER A 207 41.73 19.26 -24.73
N SER A 208 40.79 18.56 -24.08
CA SER A 208 39.56 19.23 -23.62
C SER A 208 39.91 20.15 -22.43
N PRO A 209 39.28 21.34 -22.28
CA PRO A 209 39.54 22.21 -21.14
C PRO A 209 39.22 21.50 -19.82
N PRO A 210 39.95 21.77 -18.73
CA PRO A 210 39.83 21.02 -17.49
C PRO A 210 38.40 21.13 -16.94
N VAL A 211 37.75 19.98 -16.80
CA VAL A 211 36.63 19.83 -15.87
C VAL A 211 37.16 20.22 -14.49
N ARG A 212 36.46 21.10 -13.76
CA ARG A 212 36.81 21.38 -12.36
C ARG A 212 36.80 20.05 -11.60
N GLY A 213 38.00 19.64 -11.20
CA GLY A 213 38.33 18.32 -10.71
C GLY A 213 39.66 17.89 -11.33
N ARG A 214 40.78 18.47 -10.85
CA ARG A 214 42.09 17.83 -11.09
C ARG A 214 41.95 16.37 -10.67
N LEU A 215 42.41 15.43 -11.50
CA LEU A 215 42.66 14.07 -11.01
C LEU A 215 43.46 14.22 -9.72
N SER A 216 43.07 13.55 -8.65
CA SER A 216 43.92 13.57 -7.47
C SER A 216 45.25 12.93 -7.86
N ALA A 217 46.36 13.31 -7.21
CA ALA A 217 47.65 12.66 -7.46
C ALA A 217 47.58 11.13 -7.33
N ASN A 218 46.65 10.64 -6.50
CA ASN A 218 46.35 9.22 -6.35
C ASN A 218 45.62 8.62 -7.56
N ASP A 219 44.70 9.35 -8.22
CA ASP A 219 43.99 8.86 -9.40
C ASP A 219 44.93 8.78 -10.62
N GLU A 220 45.85 9.74 -10.78
CA GLU A 220 46.88 9.68 -11.83
C GLU A 220 47.85 8.52 -11.60
N ALA A 221 48.29 8.31 -10.36
CA ALA A 221 49.14 7.18 -9.99
C ALA A 221 48.44 5.84 -10.19
N LEU A 222 47.14 5.72 -9.86
CA LEU A 222 46.36 4.50 -10.07
C LEU A 222 46.16 4.21 -11.56
N ILE A 223 45.84 5.23 -12.37
CA ILE A 223 45.69 5.08 -13.83
C ILE A 223 47.01 4.66 -14.46
N ALA A 224 48.13 5.24 -14.02
CA ALA A 224 49.46 4.88 -14.49
C ALA A 224 49.88 3.46 -14.06
N ALA A 225 49.45 2.99 -12.88
CA ALA A 225 49.83 1.68 -12.33
C ALA A 225 48.93 0.52 -12.78
N GLN A 226 47.63 0.74 -12.95
CA GLN A 226 46.63 -0.34 -13.12
C GLN A 226 45.79 -0.21 -14.40
N GLY A 227 45.82 0.94 -15.08
CA GLY A 227 45.05 1.20 -16.30
C GLY A 227 43.87 2.15 -16.08
N THR A 228 43.07 2.40 -17.12
CA THR A 228 41.93 3.32 -17.03
C THR A 228 40.67 2.57 -16.58
N PRO A 229 39.91 3.05 -15.58
CA PRO A 229 38.64 2.43 -15.21
C PRO A 229 37.61 2.52 -16.35
N ALA A 230 36.50 1.80 -16.25
CA ALA A 230 35.42 1.91 -17.23
C ALA A 230 34.80 3.33 -17.21
N GLN A 231 34.65 3.96 -18.38
CA GLN A 231 34.26 5.37 -18.50
C GLN A 231 33.08 5.58 -19.46
N PRO A 232 31.85 5.16 -19.07
CA PRO A 232 30.71 5.26 -19.96
C PRO A 232 30.36 6.71 -20.32
N SER A 233 29.97 6.92 -21.58
CA SER A 233 29.47 8.20 -22.08
C SER A 233 28.00 8.44 -21.69
N ALA A 234 27.27 7.37 -21.38
CA ALA A 234 25.92 7.48 -20.83
C ALA A 234 25.67 6.49 -19.69
N LEU A 235 24.92 6.95 -18.69
CA LEU A 235 24.51 6.15 -17.53
C LEU A 235 22.98 6.05 -17.49
N ILE A 236 22.47 4.83 -17.36
CA ILE A 236 21.05 4.56 -17.17
C ILE A 236 20.87 3.86 -15.82
N LEU A 237 20.16 4.51 -14.90
CA LEU A 237 19.83 3.96 -13.59
C LEU A 237 18.45 3.32 -13.62
N ALA A 238 18.38 2.08 -13.16
CA ALA A 238 17.13 1.33 -13.02
C ALA A 238 17.01 0.74 -11.60
N PRO A 239 15.81 0.66 -11.00
CA PRO A 239 15.61 0.20 -9.63
C PRO A 239 15.95 -1.28 -9.41
N THR A 240 15.91 -2.11 -10.44
CA THR A 240 16.00 -3.57 -10.32
C THR A 240 16.88 -4.16 -11.39
N ARG A 241 17.53 -5.30 -11.07
CA ARG A 241 18.39 -6.05 -11.99
C ARG A 241 17.69 -6.32 -13.32
N GLU A 242 16.43 -6.68 -13.27
CA GLU A 242 15.73 -7.25 -14.41
C GLU A 242 15.30 -6.16 -15.38
N LEU A 243 14.92 -5.00 -14.87
CA LEU A 243 14.74 -3.80 -15.68
C LEU A 243 16.08 -3.34 -16.28
N ALA A 244 17.18 -3.41 -15.52
CA ALA A 244 18.50 -3.08 -16.02
C ALA A 244 18.93 -4.01 -17.17
N LEU A 245 18.69 -5.32 -17.04
CA LEU A 245 18.93 -6.31 -18.09
C LEU A 245 18.00 -6.10 -19.31
N GLN A 246 16.75 -5.73 -19.09
CA GLN A 246 15.80 -5.42 -20.16
C GLN A 246 16.25 -4.19 -20.97
N ILE A 247 16.68 -3.12 -20.29
CA ILE A 247 17.20 -1.92 -20.95
C ILE A 247 18.50 -2.25 -21.70
N GLU A 248 19.40 -3.04 -21.11
CA GLU A 248 20.61 -3.50 -21.80
C GLU A 248 20.26 -4.28 -23.07
N LEU A 249 19.29 -5.20 -23.00
CA LEU A 249 18.83 -5.98 -24.15
C LEU A 249 18.26 -5.08 -25.26
N GLU A 250 17.41 -4.09 -24.92
CA GLU A 250 16.89 -3.15 -25.92
C GLU A 250 17.99 -2.27 -26.52
N CYS A 251 18.98 -1.88 -25.73
CA CYS A 251 20.14 -1.15 -26.22
C CYS A 251 20.96 -2.01 -27.19
N LEU A 252 21.21 -3.29 -26.86
CA LEU A 252 21.91 -4.24 -27.72
C LEU A 252 21.14 -4.51 -29.03
N LYS A 253 19.80 -4.57 -28.98
CA LYS A 253 18.97 -4.68 -30.20
C LYS A 253 19.12 -3.46 -31.11
N LEU A 254 19.03 -2.25 -30.54
CA LEU A 254 19.18 -1.01 -31.31
C LEU A 254 20.60 -0.84 -31.86
N THR A 255 21.60 -1.38 -31.16
CA THR A 255 23.02 -1.31 -31.54
C THR A 255 23.54 -2.58 -32.24
N PHE A 256 22.65 -3.48 -32.64
CA PHE A 256 23.03 -4.68 -33.38
C PHE A 256 23.65 -4.28 -34.73
N GLU A 257 24.82 -4.83 -35.07
CA GLU A 257 25.59 -4.46 -36.28
C GLU A 257 25.96 -2.96 -36.36
N ALA A 258 25.91 -2.22 -35.24
CA ALA A 258 26.36 -0.84 -35.18
C ALA A 258 27.88 -0.74 -35.37
N PRO A 259 28.40 0.40 -35.88
CA PRO A 259 29.84 0.65 -35.92
C PRO A 259 30.46 0.60 -34.51
N PRO A 260 31.79 0.45 -34.38
CA PRO A 260 32.45 0.50 -33.08
C PRO A 260 32.07 1.76 -32.28
N PRO A 261 31.90 1.66 -30.95
CA PRO A 261 31.49 2.80 -30.14
C PRO A 261 32.47 3.99 -30.25
N PRO A 262 31.98 5.24 -30.33
CA PRO A 262 32.84 6.42 -30.52
C PRO A 262 33.88 6.63 -29.41
N SER A 263 33.63 6.15 -28.19
CA SER A 263 34.59 6.26 -27.10
C SER A 263 35.81 5.34 -27.22
N GLY A 264 35.79 4.38 -28.15
CA GLY A 264 36.75 3.29 -28.24
C GLY A 264 36.44 2.11 -27.30
N ALA A 265 35.28 2.12 -26.64
CA ALA A 265 34.81 1.01 -25.80
C ALA A 265 34.66 -0.29 -26.60
N ALA A 266 34.95 -1.43 -25.96
CA ALA A 266 34.79 -2.75 -26.58
C ALA A 266 33.32 -3.12 -26.86
N ALA A 267 32.36 -2.50 -26.18
CA ALA A 267 30.94 -2.76 -26.37
C ALA A 267 30.09 -1.49 -26.28
N TRP A 268 28.97 -1.48 -27.01
CA TRP A 268 27.97 -0.41 -26.95
C TRP A 268 27.27 -0.35 -25.59
N CYS A 269 26.95 -1.50 -25.00
CA CYS A 269 26.19 -1.55 -23.77
C CYS A 269 26.74 -2.62 -22.83
N GLY A 270 26.73 -2.31 -21.54
CA GLY A 270 26.92 -3.28 -20.47
C GLY A 270 26.02 -2.97 -19.27
N CYS A 271 25.93 -3.92 -18.35
CA CYS A 271 25.03 -3.82 -17.20
C CYS A 271 25.69 -4.24 -15.89
N CYS A 272 25.46 -3.50 -14.80
CA CYS A 272 25.88 -3.89 -13.46
C CYS A 272 24.74 -3.82 -12.42
N TYR A 273 24.58 -4.90 -11.66
CA TYR A 273 23.46 -5.03 -10.72
C TYR A 273 23.78 -5.93 -9.53
N GLY A 274 23.11 -5.66 -8.39
CA GLY A 274 23.21 -6.43 -7.16
C GLY A 274 22.63 -7.85 -7.27
N GLY A 275 22.91 -8.70 -6.26
CA GLY A 275 22.36 -10.07 -6.19
C GLY A 275 22.99 -11.09 -7.15
N ALA A 276 24.06 -10.71 -7.87
CA ALA A 276 24.83 -11.58 -8.75
C ALA A 276 26.33 -11.52 -8.45
N THR A 277 27.07 -12.51 -8.92
CA THR A 277 28.54 -12.50 -8.90
C THR A 277 29.06 -11.26 -9.65
N ALA A 278 30.08 -10.60 -9.10
CA ALA A 278 30.62 -9.36 -9.68
C ALA A 278 31.53 -9.63 -10.88
N ARG A 279 32.30 -10.73 -10.85
CA ARG A 279 33.32 -11.03 -11.88
C ARG A 279 32.82 -10.98 -13.32
N PRO A 280 31.67 -11.57 -13.71
CA PRO A 280 31.20 -11.47 -15.10
C PRO A 280 30.87 -10.03 -15.50
N GLN A 281 30.37 -9.22 -14.57
CA GLN A 281 30.09 -7.80 -14.80
C GLN A 281 31.40 -7.02 -14.95
N LEU A 282 32.40 -7.31 -14.10
CA LEU A 282 33.72 -6.69 -14.15
C LEU A 282 34.49 -7.07 -15.42
N GLU A 283 34.42 -8.32 -15.86
CA GLU A 283 35.00 -8.77 -17.13
C GLU A 283 34.39 -8.00 -18.31
N ALA A 284 33.06 -7.83 -18.34
CA ALA A 284 32.38 -7.05 -19.36
C ALA A 284 32.77 -5.56 -19.34
N LEU A 285 32.94 -4.98 -18.14
CA LEU A 285 33.33 -3.57 -17.97
C LEU A 285 34.81 -3.31 -18.25
N SER A 286 35.69 -4.32 -18.12
CA SER A 286 37.14 -4.17 -18.30
C SER A 286 37.56 -3.70 -19.68
N GLY A 287 36.75 -3.97 -20.72
CA GLY A 287 36.96 -3.47 -22.08
C GLY A 287 36.36 -2.10 -22.35
N GLY A 288 35.72 -1.49 -21.35
CA GLY A 288 34.91 -0.29 -21.51
C GLY A 288 33.55 -0.58 -22.15
N VAL A 289 32.56 0.22 -21.77
CA VAL A 289 31.22 0.23 -22.35
C VAL A 289 30.82 1.67 -22.65
N GLU A 290 30.14 1.90 -23.77
CA GLU A 290 29.67 3.24 -24.14
C GLU A 290 28.47 3.67 -23.29
N VAL A 291 27.51 2.76 -23.13
CA VAL A 291 26.32 2.90 -22.29
C VAL A 291 26.41 1.92 -21.12
N LEU A 292 26.34 2.44 -19.90
CA LEU A 292 26.25 1.63 -18.69
C LEU A 292 24.83 1.67 -18.15
N VAL A 293 24.19 0.50 -18.07
CA VAL A 293 22.93 0.33 -17.34
C VAL A 293 23.25 -0.20 -15.94
N ALA A 294 22.68 0.38 -14.89
CA ALA A 294 23.05 -0.02 -13.54
C ALA A 294 21.93 0.09 -12.51
N THR A 295 21.95 -0.82 -11.53
CA THR A 295 21.22 -0.58 -10.27
C THR A 295 22.08 0.28 -9.32
N PRO A 296 21.50 1.26 -8.59
CA PRO A 296 22.28 2.22 -7.80
C PRO A 296 23.28 1.58 -6.83
N GLY A 297 22.87 0.55 -6.08
CA GLY A 297 23.73 -0.09 -5.09
C GLY A 297 25.02 -0.71 -5.66
N ARG A 298 24.92 -1.45 -6.78
CA ARG A 298 26.11 -2.06 -7.42
C ARG A 298 27.00 -1.02 -8.07
N LEU A 299 26.42 0.05 -8.62
CA LEU A 299 27.21 1.14 -9.19
C LEU A 299 28.03 1.85 -8.12
N VAL A 300 27.44 2.16 -6.96
CA VAL A 300 28.16 2.79 -5.85
C VAL A 300 29.35 1.94 -5.40
N ASP A 301 29.18 0.62 -5.26
CA ASP A 301 30.28 -0.33 -4.99
C ASP A 301 31.43 -0.19 -6.01
N PHE A 302 31.11 -0.19 -7.31
CA PHE A 302 32.12 -0.07 -8.36
C PHE A 302 32.77 1.32 -8.44
N LEU A 303 32.04 2.39 -8.09
CA LEU A 303 32.58 3.76 -8.03
C LEU A 303 33.53 3.95 -6.83
N ASP A 304 33.13 3.44 -5.66
CA ASP A 304 33.95 3.54 -4.44
C ASP A 304 35.25 2.74 -4.59
N ARG A 305 35.21 1.61 -5.31
CA ARG A 305 36.39 0.80 -5.66
C ARG A 305 37.16 1.28 -6.89
N ARG A 306 36.78 2.42 -7.49
CA ARG A 306 37.44 3.02 -8.66
C ARG A 306 37.50 2.10 -9.89
N LEU A 307 36.54 1.20 -10.05
CA LEU A 307 36.43 0.30 -11.22
C LEU A 307 35.65 0.97 -12.36
N VAL A 308 34.75 1.89 -12.00
CA VAL A 308 33.97 2.74 -12.90
C VAL A 308 34.24 4.20 -12.56
N SER A 309 34.21 5.07 -13.57
CA SER A 309 34.33 6.52 -13.44
C SER A 309 33.31 7.18 -14.37
N LEU A 310 32.51 8.11 -13.83
CA LEU A 310 31.43 8.77 -14.56
C LEU A 310 31.84 10.09 -15.21
N ARG A 311 33.11 10.50 -15.10
CA ARG A 311 33.61 11.79 -15.60
C ARG A 311 33.35 12.08 -17.09
N ARG A 312 33.18 11.03 -17.91
CA ARG A 312 32.86 11.14 -19.35
C ARG A 312 31.37 11.11 -19.66
N CYS A 313 30.52 10.92 -18.65
CA CYS A 313 29.09 10.75 -18.82
C CYS A 313 28.43 12.08 -19.27
N LYS A 314 27.82 12.06 -20.46
CA LYS A 314 27.13 13.17 -21.10
C LYS A 314 25.61 13.09 -20.95
N VAL A 315 25.09 11.88 -20.73
CA VAL A 315 23.65 11.61 -20.63
C VAL A 315 23.39 10.74 -19.40
N LEU A 316 22.56 11.23 -18.49
CA LEU A 316 22.04 10.49 -17.35
C LEU A 316 20.56 10.18 -17.59
N VAL A 317 20.16 8.93 -17.47
CA VAL A 317 18.77 8.49 -17.50
C VAL A 317 18.41 7.88 -16.16
N LEU A 318 17.27 8.27 -15.58
CA LEU A 318 16.64 7.59 -14.45
C LEU A 318 15.35 6.96 -14.95
N ASP A 319 15.28 5.64 -15.04
CA ASP A 319 14.06 4.92 -15.42
C ASP A 319 13.39 4.33 -14.17
N GLU A 320 12.06 4.46 -14.09
CA GLU A 320 11.26 4.18 -12.88
C GLU A 320 11.81 4.90 -11.63
N ALA A 321 11.95 6.22 -11.74
CA ALA A 321 12.52 7.06 -10.68
C ALA A 321 11.72 7.01 -9.36
N ASP A 322 10.38 6.97 -9.45
CA ASP A 322 9.45 6.71 -8.33
C ASP A 322 9.86 5.48 -7.55
N ARG A 323 10.03 4.38 -8.27
CA ARG A 323 10.36 3.10 -7.69
C ARG A 323 11.76 3.03 -7.11
N MET A 324 12.71 3.81 -7.63
CA MET A 324 14.02 3.93 -6.99
C MET A 324 13.90 4.58 -5.60
N LEU A 325 13.02 5.57 -5.43
CA LEU A 325 12.77 6.18 -4.12
C LEU A 325 12.04 5.23 -3.17
N ASP A 326 11.02 4.52 -3.66
CA ASP A 326 10.27 3.54 -2.86
C ASP A 326 11.17 2.41 -2.32
N MET A 327 12.20 2.05 -3.09
CA MET A 327 13.19 1.05 -2.70
C MET A 327 14.28 1.60 -1.78
N GLY A 328 14.19 2.88 -1.40
CA GLY A 328 15.16 3.54 -0.52
C GLY A 328 16.50 3.81 -1.19
N PHE A 329 16.57 3.93 -2.53
CA PHE A 329 17.81 4.24 -3.24
C PHE A 329 18.19 5.72 -3.23
N GLU A 330 17.41 6.59 -2.58
CA GLU A 330 17.68 8.03 -2.51
C GLU A 330 19.12 8.36 -2.04
N PRO A 331 19.68 7.71 -0.99
CA PRO A 331 21.07 7.96 -0.58
C PRO A 331 22.10 7.57 -1.65
N GLN A 332 21.87 6.47 -2.37
CA GLN A 332 22.75 5.99 -3.45
C GLN A 332 22.64 6.90 -4.67
N LEU A 333 21.44 7.36 -5.04
CA LEU A 333 21.23 8.34 -6.10
C LEU A 333 21.98 9.63 -5.79
N LYS A 334 21.85 10.13 -4.55
CA LYS A 334 22.59 11.31 -4.09
C LYS A 334 24.11 11.10 -4.16
N ARG A 335 24.59 9.91 -3.77
CA ARG A 335 26.01 9.54 -3.89
C ARG A 335 26.49 9.58 -5.34
N ILE A 336 25.72 9.01 -6.28
CA ILE A 336 26.07 8.95 -7.70
C ILE A 336 26.02 10.34 -8.35
N VAL A 337 24.95 11.11 -8.11
CA VAL A 337 24.69 12.36 -8.84
C VAL A 337 25.45 13.54 -8.27
N GLU A 338 25.60 13.63 -6.94
CA GLU A 338 26.20 14.81 -6.28
C GLU A 338 27.62 14.57 -5.78
N ARG A 339 27.97 13.33 -5.42
CA ARG A 339 29.22 13.04 -4.68
C ARG A 339 30.22 12.16 -5.43
N ALA A 340 29.84 11.60 -6.58
CA ALA A 340 30.75 10.89 -7.47
C ALA A 340 31.35 11.88 -8.48
N ASP A 341 32.08 11.35 -9.47
CA ASP A 341 32.70 12.13 -10.53
C ASP A 341 31.77 12.39 -11.73
N LEU A 342 30.45 12.27 -11.54
CA LEU A 342 29.46 12.58 -12.57
C LEU A 342 29.49 14.09 -12.90
N PRO A 343 29.59 14.50 -14.17
CA PRO A 343 29.57 15.91 -14.55
C PRO A 343 28.32 16.62 -14.02
N ALA A 344 28.48 17.85 -13.54
CA ALA A 344 27.38 18.66 -12.99
C ALA A 344 26.22 18.83 -13.98
N THR A 345 25.02 19.10 -13.48
CA THR A 345 23.77 19.17 -14.25
C THR A 345 23.83 20.13 -15.44
N ALA A 346 24.66 21.19 -15.38
CA ALA A 346 24.88 22.11 -16.49
C ALA A 346 25.67 21.52 -17.68
N ARG A 347 26.40 20.41 -17.47
CA ARG A 347 27.35 19.80 -18.43
C ARG A 347 26.91 18.43 -18.94
N ARG A 348 25.77 17.92 -18.48
CA ARG A 348 25.16 16.68 -18.94
C ARG A 348 23.70 16.95 -19.28
N GLN A 349 23.08 16.04 -20.04
CA GLN A 349 21.63 16.00 -20.18
C GLN A 349 21.07 14.96 -19.22
N THR A 350 19.95 15.28 -18.58
CA THR A 350 19.28 14.36 -17.67
C THR A 350 17.85 14.09 -18.15
N LEU A 351 17.51 12.80 -18.30
CA LEU A 351 16.19 12.34 -18.67
C LEU A 351 15.61 11.48 -17.54
N MET A 352 14.50 11.89 -16.97
CA MET A 352 13.82 11.15 -15.90
C MET A 352 12.51 10.57 -16.42
N PHE A 353 12.29 9.28 -16.16
CA PHE A 353 11.08 8.56 -16.54
C PHE A 353 10.45 7.93 -15.30
N SER A 354 9.16 8.15 -15.12
CA SER A 354 8.39 7.70 -13.96
C SER A 354 6.97 7.33 -14.38
N ALA A 355 6.30 6.49 -13.59
CA ALA A 355 4.84 6.30 -13.73
C ALA A 355 4.08 7.41 -12.99
N THR A 356 4.64 7.93 -11.90
CA THR A 356 4.00 8.93 -11.04
C THR A 356 4.79 10.24 -10.93
N PHE A 357 4.14 11.30 -10.41
CA PHE A 357 4.73 12.62 -10.22
C PHE A 357 4.49 13.18 -8.80
N ALA A 358 4.58 12.30 -7.81
CA ALA A 358 4.41 12.64 -6.40
C ALA A 358 5.49 13.63 -5.90
N ALA A 359 5.24 14.28 -4.76
CA ALA A 359 6.15 15.29 -4.19
C ALA A 359 7.62 14.82 -4.05
N PRO A 360 7.93 13.57 -3.62
CA PRO A 360 9.31 13.09 -3.60
C PRO A 360 9.98 13.12 -4.99
N ILE A 361 9.25 12.78 -6.04
CA ILE A 361 9.75 12.78 -7.41
C ILE A 361 9.96 14.19 -7.96
N GLN A 362 9.07 15.11 -7.61
CA GLN A 362 9.25 16.53 -7.94
C GLN A 362 10.54 17.09 -7.31
N ARG A 363 10.88 16.69 -6.08
CA ARG A 363 12.15 17.08 -5.43
C ARG A 363 13.38 16.52 -6.13
N VAL A 364 13.33 15.25 -6.54
CA VAL A 364 14.42 14.62 -7.30
C VAL A 364 14.59 15.30 -8.66
N ALA A 365 13.49 15.56 -9.37
CA ALA A 365 13.50 16.28 -10.63
C ALA A 365 14.11 17.68 -10.49
N ALA A 366 13.70 18.44 -9.47
CA ALA A 366 14.25 19.77 -9.19
C ALA A 366 15.75 19.74 -8.87
N SER A 367 16.26 18.65 -8.28
CA SER A 367 17.67 18.52 -7.90
C SER A 367 18.54 18.05 -9.07
N TYR A 368 18.02 17.18 -9.93
CA TYR A 368 18.83 16.45 -10.91
C TYR A 368 18.67 16.94 -12.34
N LEU A 369 17.59 17.67 -12.67
CA LEU A 369 17.34 18.27 -13.99
C LEU A 369 17.81 19.72 -14.05
N ARG A 370 18.27 20.15 -15.22
CA ARG A 370 18.60 21.56 -15.51
C ARG A 370 17.32 22.34 -15.81
N ALA A 371 17.09 23.44 -15.10
CA ALA A 371 16.03 24.38 -15.44
C ALA A 371 16.42 25.27 -16.65
N PRO A 372 15.50 25.56 -17.59
CA PRO A 372 14.17 24.95 -17.71
C PRO A 372 14.25 23.51 -18.26
N PHE A 373 13.41 22.61 -17.73
CA PHE A 373 13.21 21.26 -18.26
C PHE A 373 11.77 21.09 -18.74
N ALA A 374 11.55 20.18 -19.68
CA ALA A 374 10.21 19.87 -20.17
C ALA A 374 9.59 18.73 -19.34
N HIS A 375 8.41 18.98 -18.77
CA HIS A 375 7.58 17.94 -18.20
C HIS A 375 6.64 17.40 -19.28
N VAL A 376 6.65 16.09 -19.52
CA VAL A 376 5.78 15.41 -20.47
C VAL A 376 4.95 14.38 -19.71
N ALA A 377 3.65 14.62 -19.57
CA ALA A 377 2.74 13.64 -19.00
C ALA A 377 1.89 13.03 -20.12
N VAL A 378 2.00 11.72 -20.34
CA VAL A 378 1.17 10.98 -21.30
C VAL A 378 0.04 10.29 -20.52
N GLY A 379 -1.15 10.86 -20.61
CA GLY A 379 -2.33 10.42 -19.87
C GLY A 379 -2.39 11.02 -18.48
N ARG A 380 -3.37 10.58 -17.68
CA ARG A 380 -3.44 11.00 -16.27
C ARG A 380 -2.32 10.29 -15.51
N VAL A 381 -1.41 11.07 -14.93
CA VAL A 381 -0.28 10.58 -14.10
C VAL A 381 -0.81 9.60 -13.05
N GLY A 382 -0.27 8.38 -13.00
CA GLY A 382 -0.72 7.33 -12.07
C GLY A 382 -1.96 6.50 -12.47
N SER A 383 -2.59 6.74 -13.62
CA SER A 383 -3.76 5.93 -14.04
C SER A 383 -3.36 4.55 -14.62
N ALA A 384 -4.29 3.60 -14.65
CA ALA A 384 -4.10 2.26 -15.24
C ALA A 384 -4.27 2.23 -16.76
N ILE A 385 -3.86 1.14 -17.43
CA ILE A 385 -3.98 1.00 -18.89
C ILE A 385 -5.43 0.60 -19.23
N GLY A 386 -6.09 1.33 -20.14
CA GLY A 386 -7.43 0.99 -20.65
C GLY A 386 -7.53 -0.35 -21.40
N SER A 387 -6.40 -0.98 -21.76
CA SER A 387 -6.32 -2.31 -22.38
C SER A 387 -6.43 -3.46 -21.37
N VAL A 388 -6.46 -3.18 -20.07
CA VAL A 388 -6.56 -4.21 -19.02
C VAL A 388 -7.99 -4.25 -18.48
N ALA A 389 -8.68 -5.36 -18.71
CA ALA A 389 -9.97 -5.67 -18.11
C ALA A 389 -9.81 -5.92 -16.61
N GLN A 390 -10.28 -4.98 -15.79
CA GLN A 390 -10.08 -5.02 -14.34
C GLN A 390 -11.35 -5.52 -13.63
N ARG A 391 -11.18 -6.47 -12.69
CA ARG A 391 -12.27 -7.06 -11.90
C ARG A 391 -11.92 -7.07 -10.42
N LEU A 392 -12.85 -6.65 -9.56
CA LEU A 392 -12.76 -6.89 -8.12
C LEU A 392 -13.62 -8.09 -7.73
N VAL A 393 -13.07 -8.93 -6.87
CA VAL A 393 -13.75 -10.09 -6.30
C VAL A 393 -13.71 -9.97 -4.79
N HIS A 394 -14.89 -9.95 -4.16
CA HIS A 394 -15.02 -9.84 -2.71
C HIS A 394 -14.53 -11.12 -2.02
N ALA A 395 -13.53 -10.99 -1.15
CA ALA A 395 -12.87 -12.09 -0.47
C ALA A 395 -13.38 -12.33 0.97
N GLY A 396 -14.49 -11.70 1.38
CA GLY A 396 -15.04 -11.85 2.73
C GLY A 396 -14.06 -11.35 3.79
N ALA A 397 -13.87 -12.11 4.86
CA ALA A 397 -12.90 -11.83 5.93
C ALA A 397 -11.42 -11.97 5.52
N GLY A 398 -11.14 -12.25 4.23
CA GLY A 398 -9.77 -12.28 3.72
C GLY A 398 -8.91 -13.47 4.17
N ASP A 399 -9.53 -14.53 4.70
CA ASP A 399 -8.80 -15.72 5.12
C ASP A 399 -8.11 -16.43 3.93
N LYS A 400 -6.98 -17.08 4.20
CA LYS A 400 -6.12 -17.70 3.17
C LYS A 400 -6.85 -18.78 2.36
N ARG A 401 -7.73 -19.56 2.99
CA ARG A 401 -8.43 -20.68 2.33
C ARG A 401 -9.54 -20.18 1.40
N THR A 402 -10.27 -19.16 1.82
CA THR A 402 -11.27 -18.48 1.00
C THR A 402 -10.62 -17.82 -0.21
N LYS A 403 -9.52 -17.07 0.00
CA LYS A 403 -8.75 -16.49 -1.10
C LYS A 403 -8.18 -17.55 -2.06
N LEU A 404 -7.70 -18.68 -1.56
CA LEU A 404 -7.23 -19.80 -2.40
C LEU A 404 -8.36 -20.40 -3.25
N ARG A 405 -9.54 -20.64 -2.66
CA ARG A 405 -10.71 -21.13 -3.40
C ARG A 405 -11.13 -20.17 -4.51
N LEU A 406 -11.11 -18.86 -4.21
CA LEU A 406 -11.37 -17.82 -5.20
C LEU A 406 -10.29 -17.80 -6.29
N LEU A 407 -9.01 -17.86 -5.92
CA LEU A 407 -7.90 -17.98 -6.88
C LEU A 407 -8.12 -19.17 -7.81
N ARG A 408 -8.47 -20.35 -7.27
CA ARG A 408 -8.70 -21.54 -8.10
C ARG A 408 -9.81 -21.35 -9.13
N SER A 409 -10.91 -20.69 -8.74
CA SER A 409 -12.02 -20.37 -9.64
C SER A 409 -11.66 -19.36 -10.75
N LEU A 410 -10.53 -18.67 -10.60
CA LEU A 410 -10.05 -17.66 -11.54
C LEU A 410 -9.02 -18.21 -12.54
N LEU A 411 -8.44 -19.38 -12.27
CA LEU A 411 -7.39 -19.99 -13.10
C LEU A 411 -7.97 -20.86 -14.20
N SER A 412 -7.50 -20.66 -15.44
CA SER A 412 -7.78 -21.54 -16.58
C SER A 412 -6.54 -22.37 -16.92
N PRO A 413 -6.69 -23.64 -17.36
CA PRO A 413 -5.57 -24.42 -17.87
C PRO A 413 -4.87 -23.72 -19.04
N ASN A 414 -3.54 -23.77 -19.10
CA ASN A 414 -2.71 -23.13 -20.14
C ASN A 414 -2.82 -21.60 -20.23
N GLU A 415 -3.41 -20.94 -19.21
CA GLU A 415 -3.50 -19.48 -19.13
C GLU A 415 -2.39 -18.95 -18.20
N ARG A 416 -1.36 -18.34 -18.80
CA ARG A 416 -0.22 -17.74 -18.07
C ARG A 416 -0.70 -16.67 -17.09
N THR A 417 -0.68 -17.02 -15.80
CA THR A 417 -1.21 -16.22 -14.71
C THR A 417 -0.14 -15.84 -13.69
N ILE A 418 -0.07 -14.55 -13.33
CA ILE A 418 0.72 -14.10 -12.18
C ILE A 418 -0.17 -13.89 -10.97
N VAL A 419 0.23 -14.39 -9.81
CA VAL A 419 -0.48 -14.21 -8.54
C VAL A 419 0.37 -13.40 -7.57
N PHE A 420 -0.09 -12.20 -7.21
CA PHE A 420 0.57 -11.30 -6.27
C PHE A 420 0.14 -11.53 -4.82
N VAL A 421 1.12 -11.82 -3.97
CA VAL A 421 0.96 -11.99 -2.52
C VAL A 421 1.89 -11.04 -1.75
N GLN A 422 1.53 -10.67 -0.53
CA GLN A 422 2.32 -9.70 0.24
C GLN A 422 3.54 -10.35 0.93
N LYS A 423 3.41 -11.60 1.42
CA LYS A 423 4.43 -12.25 2.25
C LYS A 423 5.03 -13.49 1.56
N LYS A 424 6.35 -13.67 1.70
CA LYS A 424 7.12 -14.76 1.07
C LYS A 424 6.60 -16.15 1.44
N HIS A 425 6.30 -16.38 2.72
CA HIS A 425 5.75 -17.66 3.18
C HIS A 425 4.34 -17.92 2.63
N VAL A 426 3.58 -16.88 2.25
CA VAL A 426 2.28 -17.03 1.59
C VAL A 426 2.48 -17.43 0.15
N ALA A 427 3.50 -16.92 -0.55
CA ALA A 427 3.85 -17.35 -1.90
C ALA A 427 4.09 -18.87 -1.94
N LYS A 428 4.90 -19.35 -1.00
CA LYS A 428 5.20 -20.78 -0.85
C LYS A 428 3.95 -21.58 -0.58
N TRP A 429 3.14 -21.13 0.39
CA TRP A 429 1.90 -21.80 0.74
C TRP A 429 0.94 -21.89 -0.44
N VAL A 430 0.71 -20.80 -1.19
CA VAL A 430 -0.17 -20.81 -2.37
C VAL A 430 0.37 -21.77 -3.44
N ARG A 431 1.67 -21.73 -3.74
CA ARG A 431 2.31 -22.66 -4.69
C ARG A 431 2.11 -24.12 -4.26
N ASP A 432 2.40 -24.44 -3.00
CA ASP A 432 2.26 -25.80 -2.47
C ASP A 432 0.81 -26.30 -2.59
N GLN A 433 -0.18 -25.44 -2.35
CA GLN A 433 -1.60 -25.80 -2.51
C GLN A 433 -1.99 -25.99 -3.97
N LEU A 434 -1.53 -25.13 -4.88
CA LEU A 434 -1.77 -25.26 -6.31
C LEU A 434 -1.15 -26.55 -6.87
N GLU A 435 0.05 -26.91 -6.41
CA GLU A 435 0.74 -28.14 -6.80
C GLU A 435 -0.02 -29.40 -6.33
N ILE A 436 -0.56 -29.39 -5.10
CA ILE A 436 -1.44 -30.47 -4.60
C ILE A 436 -2.70 -30.62 -5.47
N GLU A 437 -3.24 -29.51 -5.98
CA GLU A 437 -4.40 -29.49 -6.86
C GLU A 437 -4.06 -29.75 -8.34
N GLY A 438 -2.80 -30.09 -8.65
CA GLY A 438 -2.33 -30.42 -10.00
C GLY A 438 -2.15 -29.23 -10.93
N VAL A 439 -2.00 -28.01 -10.40
CA VAL A 439 -1.74 -26.79 -11.18
C VAL A 439 -0.23 -26.53 -11.26
N PRO A 440 0.38 -26.57 -12.47
CA PRO A 440 1.80 -26.28 -12.65
C PRO A 440 2.13 -24.85 -12.19
N SER A 441 2.94 -24.73 -11.14
CA SER A 441 3.21 -23.44 -10.53
C SER A 441 4.62 -23.31 -9.93
N ALA A 442 5.14 -22.08 -9.91
CA ALA A 442 6.39 -21.75 -9.24
C ALA A 442 6.25 -20.47 -8.40
N GLU A 443 7.21 -20.24 -7.50
CA GLU A 443 7.24 -19.05 -6.65
C GLU A 443 8.43 -18.14 -6.91
N LEU A 444 8.22 -16.85 -6.69
CA LEU A 444 9.17 -15.79 -7.03
C LEU A 444 9.21 -14.72 -5.92
N HIS A 445 10.24 -14.77 -5.07
CA HIS A 445 10.38 -13.86 -3.93
C HIS A 445 11.85 -13.68 -3.49
N GLY A 446 12.07 -12.76 -2.55
CA GLY A 446 13.40 -12.39 -2.03
C GLY A 446 14.30 -13.55 -1.57
N ASP A 447 13.73 -14.59 -0.95
CA ASP A 447 14.53 -15.71 -0.42
C ASP A 447 14.88 -16.79 -1.48
N ARG A 448 14.41 -16.65 -2.72
CA ARG A 448 14.84 -17.52 -3.82
C ARG A 448 16.19 -17.06 -4.36
N SER A 449 17.09 -18.02 -4.63
CA SER A 449 18.37 -17.73 -5.27
C SER A 449 18.13 -17.20 -6.68
N GLN A 450 19.08 -16.44 -7.23
CA GLN A 450 18.90 -15.88 -8.56
C GLN A 450 18.63 -16.95 -9.62
N GLY A 451 19.41 -18.03 -9.64
CA GLY A 451 19.23 -19.09 -10.64
C GLY A 451 17.86 -19.74 -10.56
N GLN A 452 17.28 -19.84 -9.36
CA GLN A 452 15.91 -20.32 -9.17
C GLN A 452 14.88 -19.35 -9.75
N ARG A 453 15.08 -18.03 -9.58
CA ARG A 453 14.19 -17.02 -10.15
C ARG A 453 14.21 -17.05 -11.68
N GLU A 454 15.41 -17.16 -12.26
CA GLU A 454 15.60 -17.23 -13.73
C GLU A 454 15.00 -18.50 -14.32
N SER A 455 15.20 -19.65 -13.66
CA SER A 455 14.58 -20.92 -14.06
C SER A 455 13.05 -20.87 -13.98
N ALA A 456 12.48 -20.31 -12.90
CA ALA A 456 11.03 -20.15 -12.78
C ALA A 456 10.45 -19.25 -13.88
N LEU A 457 11.14 -18.17 -14.23
CA LEU A 457 10.73 -17.29 -15.33
C LEU A 457 10.85 -17.94 -16.69
N ALA A 458 11.91 -18.72 -16.94
CA ALA A 458 12.09 -19.44 -18.18
C ALA A 458 10.98 -20.50 -18.37
N ALA A 459 10.67 -21.27 -17.32
CA ALA A 459 9.59 -22.25 -17.33
C ALA A 459 8.22 -21.58 -17.60
N PHE A 460 7.96 -20.41 -16.98
CA PHE A 460 6.74 -19.63 -17.21
C PHE A 460 6.68 -19.07 -18.65
N ALA A 461 7.82 -18.64 -19.20
CA ALA A 461 7.91 -18.15 -20.57
C ALA A 461 7.58 -19.24 -21.60
N GLN A 462 8.11 -20.44 -21.36
CA GLN A 462 8.00 -21.61 -22.23
C GLN A 462 6.65 -22.33 -22.09
N GLY A 463 5.83 -21.94 -21.11
CA GLY A 463 4.52 -22.57 -20.86
C GLY A 463 4.62 -23.92 -20.13
N GLU A 464 5.76 -24.22 -19.50
CA GLU A 464 5.91 -25.40 -18.65
C GLU A 464 5.16 -25.25 -17.32
N ILE A 465 4.99 -24.00 -16.87
CA ILE A 465 4.17 -23.66 -15.71
C ILE A 465 3.12 -22.60 -16.08
N ASP A 466 1.91 -22.78 -15.56
CA ASP A 466 0.78 -21.90 -15.83
C ASP A 466 0.72 -20.73 -14.85
N VAL A 467 1.18 -20.93 -13.60
CA VAL A 467 1.01 -19.95 -12.51
C VAL A 467 2.33 -19.57 -11.85
N LEU A 468 2.62 -18.27 -11.82
CA LEU A 468 3.76 -17.72 -11.09
C LEU A 468 3.29 -16.91 -9.88
N VAL A 469 3.59 -17.41 -8.68
CA VAL A 469 3.22 -16.75 -7.41
C VAL A 469 4.35 -15.84 -6.94
N ALA A 470 4.12 -14.54 -6.88
CA ALA A 470 5.17 -13.56 -6.66
C ALA A 470 4.87 -12.54 -5.55
N THR A 471 5.92 -12.12 -4.85
CA THR A 471 5.91 -10.91 -4.00
C THR A 471 6.35 -9.68 -4.80
N ASP A 472 5.94 -8.48 -4.37
CA ASP A 472 6.30 -7.23 -5.03
C ASP A 472 7.80 -7.06 -5.25
N VAL A 473 8.63 -7.39 -4.25
CA VAL A 473 10.09 -7.25 -4.33
C VAL A 473 10.68 -8.05 -5.50
N ALA A 474 10.04 -9.15 -5.89
CA ALA A 474 10.58 -10.06 -6.90
C ALA A 474 9.90 -9.94 -8.26
N SER A 475 8.70 -9.35 -8.35
CA SER A 475 8.03 -9.10 -9.64
C SER A 475 8.31 -7.74 -10.25
N ARG A 476 8.76 -6.83 -9.40
CA ARG A 476 9.19 -5.49 -9.74
C ARG A 476 10.36 -5.60 -10.72
N GLY A 477 10.12 -5.18 -11.97
CA GLY A 477 11.16 -5.03 -13.00
C GLY A 477 11.46 -6.27 -13.82
N LEU A 478 10.79 -7.39 -13.55
CA LEU A 478 10.84 -8.54 -14.44
C LEU A 478 10.10 -8.22 -15.74
N ASP A 479 10.76 -8.42 -16.88
CA ASP A 479 10.08 -8.57 -18.16
C ASP A 479 9.41 -9.95 -18.14
N VAL A 480 8.23 -10.00 -17.52
CA VAL A 480 7.46 -11.23 -17.46
C VAL A 480 6.89 -11.46 -18.85
N PRO A 481 7.17 -12.62 -19.48
CA PRO A 481 6.58 -13.01 -20.75
C PRO A 481 5.05 -12.96 -20.67
N GLU A 482 4.43 -12.50 -21.75
CA GLU A 482 3.01 -12.58 -22.10
C GLU A 482 2.05 -13.11 -21.01
N VAL A 483 1.79 -12.28 -20.00
CA VAL A 483 0.83 -12.60 -18.93
C VAL A 483 -0.58 -12.35 -19.45
N ALA A 484 -1.41 -13.39 -19.49
CA ALA A 484 -2.82 -13.29 -19.85
C ALA A 484 -3.65 -12.73 -18.68
N HIS A 485 -3.35 -13.18 -17.46
CA HIS A 485 -4.09 -12.81 -16.26
C HIS A 485 -3.17 -12.42 -15.09
N VAL A 486 -3.40 -11.24 -14.52
CA VAL A 486 -2.82 -10.84 -13.23
C VAL A 486 -3.86 -11.02 -12.13
N VAL A 487 -3.56 -11.80 -11.10
CA VAL A 487 -4.37 -11.93 -9.89
C VAL A 487 -3.67 -11.26 -8.73
N GLN A 488 -4.32 -10.31 -8.06
CA GLN A 488 -3.85 -9.76 -6.80
C GLN A 488 -4.52 -10.51 -5.65
N PHE A 489 -3.83 -11.52 -5.14
CA PHE A 489 -4.30 -12.33 -4.01
C PHE A 489 -4.32 -11.49 -2.73
N ASP A 490 -3.31 -10.65 -2.55
CA ASP A 490 -3.27 -9.61 -1.52
C ASP A 490 -3.19 -8.24 -2.18
N LEU A 491 -4.23 -7.42 -2.03
CA LEU A 491 -4.21 -6.02 -2.42
C LEU A 491 -3.32 -5.18 -1.49
N PRO A 492 -2.82 -4.01 -1.94
CA PRO A 492 -2.20 -3.03 -1.07
C PRO A 492 -3.12 -2.63 0.08
N ILE A 493 -2.55 -2.33 1.24
CA ILE A 493 -3.29 -2.02 2.49
C ILE A 493 -3.15 -0.56 2.92
N SER A 494 -2.36 0.24 2.20
CA SER A 494 -2.16 1.67 2.45
C SER A 494 -2.24 2.47 1.15
N ARG A 495 -2.59 3.76 1.25
CA ARG A 495 -2.69 4.65 0.08
C ARG A 495 -1.35 4.89 -0.59
N ASP A 496 -0.27 4.95 0.18
CA ASP A 496 1.09 5.12 -0.34
C ASP A 496 1.54 3.92 -1.20
N GLU A 497 0.93 2.76 -1.02
CA GLU A 497 1.19 1.56 -1.82
C GLU A 497 0.27 1.44 -3.05
N MET A 498 -0.63 2.39 -3.29
CA MET A 498 -1.59 2.32 -4.41
C MET A 498 -0.89 2.28 -5.77
N ASP A 499 0.28 2.92 -5.91
CA ASP A 499 1.11 2.82 -7.11
C ASP A 499 1.50 1.36 -7.41
N THR A 500 1.67 0.54 -6.37
CA THR A 500 1.95 -0.90 -6.52
C THR A 500 0.80 -1.63 -7.21
N TYR A 501 -0.46 -1.27 -6.93
CA TYR A 501 -1.62 -1.83 -7.64
C TYR A 501 -1.50 -1.63 -9.15
N VAL A 502 -1.22 -0.39 -9.57
CA VAL A 502 -1.07 0.00 -10.98
C VAL A 502 0.10 -0.74 -11.64
N HIS A 503 1.23 -0.85 -10.92
CA HIS A 503 2.40 -1.58 -11.41
C HIS A 503 2.17 -3.09 -11.57
N ARG A 504 1.34 -3.70 -10.71
CA ARG A 504 0.99 -5.13 -10.77
C ARG A 504 0.11 -5.42 -11.98
N ILE A 505 -0.98 -4.67 -12.15
CA ILE A 505 -1.89 -4.88 -13.29
C ILE A 505 -1.22 -4.57 -14.63
N GLY A 506 -0.25 -3.65 -14.64
CA GLY A 506 0.58 -3.35 -15.81
C GLY A 506 1.52 -4.49 -16.25
N ARG A 507 1.45 -5.69 -15.64
CA ARG A 507 2.15 -6.90 -16.14
C ARG A 507 1.39 -7.60 -17.27
N THR A 508 0.10 -7.34 -17.41
CA THR A 508 -0.72 -7.78 -18.55
C THR A 508 -1.10 -6.60 -19.46
N GLY A 509 -1.75 -6.86 -20.59
CA GLY A 509 -2.24 -5.81 -21.50
C GLY A 509 -1.16 -4.98 -22.20
N ARG A 510 0.04 -5.57 -22.40
CA ARG A 510 1.20 -4.90 -23.01
C ARG A 510 1.21 -5.03 -24.53
N ALA A 511 1.83 -4.05 -25.20
CA ALA A 511 2.02 -4.01 -26.66
C ALA A 511 0.71 -4.10 -27.46
N GLY A 512 -0.32 -3.33 -27.05
CA GLY A 512 -1.60 -3.23 -27.76
C GLY A 512 -2.58 -4.38 -27.51
N ARG A 513 -2.16 -5.44 -26.81
CA ARG A 513 -3.03 -6.59 -26.48
C ARG A 513 -3.92 -6.30 -25.27
N SER A 514 -5.07 -6.96 -25.23
CA SER A 514 -5.95 -6.96 -24.05
C SER A 514 -5.41 -7.88 -22.96
N GLY A 515 -5.49 -7.45 -21.70
CA GLY A 515 -5.11 -8.23 -20.53
C GLY A 515 -6.23 -8.33 -19.50
N LYS A 516 -6.18 -9.31 -18.59
CA LYS A 516 -7.12 -9.41 -17.46
C LYS A 516 -6.39 -9.14 -16.15
N ALA A 517 -6.98 -8.33 -15.27
CA ALA A 517 -6.52 -8.16 -13.90
C ALA A 517 -7.68 -8.43 -12.92
N THR A 518 -7.48 -9.31 -11.95
CA THR A 518 -8.47 -9.58 -10.90
C THR A 518 -7.86 -9.34 -9.54
N ALA A 519 -8.51 -8.54 -8.71
CA ALA A 519 -8.06 -8.27 -7.35
C ALA A 519 -9.04 -8.84 -6.33
N LEU A 520 -8.49 -9.60 -5.37
CA LEU A 520 -9.24 -10.13 -4.23
C LEU A 520 -9.35 -9.03 -3.18
N PHE A 521 -10.52 -8.39 -3.13
CA PHE A 521 -10.82 -7.27 -2.25
C PHE A 521 -11.36 -7.77 -0.90
N VAL A 522 -10.65 -7.43 0.18
CA VAL A 522 -11.09 -7.66 1.56
C VAL A 522 -11.68 -6.34 2.08
N PRO A 523 -13.00 -6.26 2.32
CA PRO A 523 -13.61 -5.05 2.87
C PRO A 523 -13.12 -4.73 4.28
N GLY A 524 -13.31 -3.47 4.68
CA GLY A 524 -12.97 -2.99 6.01
C GLY A 524 -11.53 -2.48 6.11
N ASP A 525 -11.22 -1.85 7.23
CA ASP A 525 -9.94 -1.20 7.51
C ASP A 525 -9.08 -2.03 8.47
N GLU A 526 -9.33 -3.34 8.55
CA GLU A 526 -8.60 -4.28 9.41
C GLU A 526 -7.08 -4.18 9.18
N PRO A 527 -6.28 -3.93 10.22
CA PRO A 527 -4.83 -3.82 10.08
C PRO A 527 -4.23 -5.05 9.41
N LYS A 528 -3.42 -4.84 8.36
CA LYS A 528 -2.68 -5.87 7.60
C LYS A 528 -3.48 -6.69 6.57
N ILE A 529 -4.81 -6.59 6.52
CA ILE A 529 -5.63 -7.43 5.59
C ILE A 529 -6.72 -6.62 4.88
N GLY A 530 -7.33 -5.64 5.55
CA GLY A 530 -8.39 -4.81 5.02
C GLY A 530 -7.92 -3.85 3.92
N ASN A 531 -8.77 -3.67 2.91
CA ASN A 531 -8.50 -2.81 1.75
C ASN A 531 -9.40 -1.56 1.70
N GLY A 532 -10.15 -1.24 2.77
CA GLY A 532 -11.05 -0.09 2.82
C GLY A 532 -10.32 1.25 2.63
N VAL A 533 -9.13 1.38 3.19
CA VAL A 533 -8.25 2.57 3.09
C VAL A 533 -7.95 2.97 1.65
N ILE A 534 -7.81 2.00 0.73
CA ILE A 534 -7.51 2.23 -0.70
C ILE A 534 -8.76 2.23 -1.58
N TRP A 535 -9.96 2.01 -1.02
CA TRP A 535 -11.18 1.82 -1.81
C TRP A 535 -11.52 3.05 -2.68
N ALA A 536 -11.42 4.26 -2.11
CA ALA A 536 -11.73 5.48 -2.83
C ALA A 536 -10.82 5.65 -4.06
N ASP A 537 -9.52 5.42 -3.87
CA ASP A 537 -8.50 5.52 -4.93
C ASP A 537 -8.71 4.43 -5.98
N LEU A 538 -9.07 3.21 -5.56
CA LEU A 538 -9.34 2.06 -6.41
C LEU A 538 -10.60 2.25 -7.26
N VAL A 539 -11.68 2.80 -6.69
CA VAL A 539 -12.91 3.11 -7.43
C VAL A 539 -12.70 4.25 -8.41
N ALA A 540 -12.02 5.33 -7.98
CA ALA A 540 -11.67 6.42 -8.88
C ALA A 540 -10.90 5.90 -10.10
N LEU A 541 -9.92 5.01 -9.88
CA LEU A 541 -9.15 4.39 -10.95
C LEU A 541 -10.00 3.49 -11.87
N LEU A 542 -10.94 2.70 -11.33
CA LEU A 542 -11.81 1.84 -12.14
C LEU A 542 -12.83 2.63 -12.98
N GLU A 543 -13.41 3.68 -12.41
CA GLU A 543 -14.36 4.57 -13.08
C GLU A 543 -13.69 5.34 -14.23
N GLU A 544 -12.47 5.83 -14.01
CA GLU A 544 -11.67 6.50 -15.03
C GLU A 544 -11.44 5.63 -16.27
N ASN A 545 -11.27 4.31 -16.10
CA ASN A 545 -10.93 3.40 -17.19
C ASN A 545 -12.15 2.87 -17.96
N GLN A 546 -13.35 3.40 -17.72
CA GLN A 546 -14.62 2.90 -18.27
C GLN A 546 -14.83 1.39 -18.06
N GLN A 547 -14.13 0.82 -17.07
CA GLN A 547 -14.27 -0.58 -16.69
C GLN A 547 -15.57 -0.72 -15.92
N GLN A 548 -16.19 -1.90 -15.93
CA GLN A 548 -17.44 -2.17 -15.22
C GLN A 548 -17.25 -2.02 -13.70
N ALA A 549 -17.24 -0.78 -13.20
CA ALA A 549 -17.54 -0.45 -11.81
C ALA A 549 -19.04 -0.62 -11.53
N GLN A 550 -19.88 -0.76 -12.57
CA GLN A 550 -21.33 -0.83 -12.45
C GLN A 550 -21.85 -2.03 -11.64
N PRO A 551 -21.34 -3.28 -11.74
CA PRO A 551 -21.79 -4.36 -10.86
C PRO A 551 -21.33 -4.20 -9.40
N LEU A 552 -20.40 -3.29 -9.10
CA LEU A 552 -19.81 -3.07 -7.77
C LEU A 552 -20.24 -1.74 -7.14
N ARG A 553 -20.59 -0.71 -7.92
CA ARG A 553 -21.43 0.40 -7.49
C ARG A 553 -22.81 -0.13 -7.20
N GLN A 554 -23.40 -0.96 -8.06
CA GLN A 554 -24.67 -1.61 -7.78
C GLN A 554 -24.54 -2.58 -6.60
N ARG A 555 -23.50 -3.42 -6.45
CA ARG A 555 -23.33 -4.25 -5.25
C ARG A 555 -22.92 -3.50 -3.98
N ARG A 556 -22.17 -2.41 -4.04
CA ARG A 556 -21.91 -1.55 -2.87
C ARG A 556 -23.13 -0.70 -2.56
N LEU A 557 -23.93 -0.31 -3.54
CA LEU A 557 -25.24 0.31 -3.35
C LEU A 557 -26.32 -0.73 -3.02
N GLU A 558 -26.17 -2.02 -3.27
CA GLU A 558 -27.13 -3.09 -2.94
C GLU A 558 -26.72 -3.78 -1.62
N LEU A 559 -25.44 -3.75 -1.25
CA LEU A 559 -24.93 -4.08 0.10
C LEU A 559 -25.04 -2.86 1.03
N ALA A 560 -24.92 -1.63 0.52
CA ALA A 560 -25.31 -0.42 1.28
C ALA A 560 -26.82 -0.15 1.23
N ALA A 561 -27.56 -0.57 0.19
CA ALA A 561 -29.04 -0.55 0.16
C ALA A 561 -29.68 -1.88 0.55
N ALA A 562 -28.90 -2.81 1.12
CA ALA A 562 -29.47 -3.88 1.95
C ALA A 562 -29.96 -3.33 3.30
N VAL A 563 -29.83 -2.02 3.56
CA VAL A 563 -30.53 -1.32 4.63
C VAL A 563 -31.23 -0.08 4.07
N VAL A 564 -32.53 -0.24 3.88
CA VAL A 564 -33.61 0.74 4.08
C VAL A 564 -33.70 1.91 3.06
N PRO A 565 -34.87 2.16 2.43
CA PRO A 565 -35.08 3.18 1.39
C PRO A 565 -34.65 4.62 1.77
N HIS A 566 -34.52 5.50 0.77
CA HIS A 566 -34.12 6.91 0.87
C HIS A 566 -35.20 7.85 1.49
N GLU A 567 -36.19 7.32 2.22
CA GLU A 567 -37.30 8.10 2.80
C GLU A 567 -37.21 8.37 4.32
N TRP A 568 -36.09 8.07 4.98
CA TRP A 568 -36.06 7.93 6.45
C TRP A 568 -35.39 9.09 7.18
N ARG A 569 -35.90 10.31 6.96
CA ARG A 569 -35.55 11.49 7.76
C ARG A 569 -36.69 11.87 8.69
N SER A 570 -36.73 11.30 9.90
CA SER A 570 -37.38 11.89 11.08
C SER A 570 -37.38 10.95 12.31
N ALA A 571 -36.96 11.50 13.48
CA ALA A 571 -37.24 11.12 14.87
C ALA A 571 -36.94 9.68 15.42
N ARG A 572 -36.16 9.58 16.52
CA ARG A 572 -35.79 8.34 17.28
C ARG A 572 -35.86 8.60 18.82
N ARG A 573 -35.96 7.62 19.75
CA ARG A 573 -36.21 7.94 21.20
C ARG A 573 -35.57 7.04 22.25
N SER A 574 -35.30 7.61 23.44
CA SER A 574 -34.92 6.91 24.67
C SER A 574 -36.07 6.91 25.69
N THR A 575 -36.15 5.87 26.53
CA THR A 575 -37.20 5.70 27.56
C THR A 575 -36.64 5.76 28.98
N ALA A 576 -37.45 6.26 29.91
CA ALA A 576 -37.30 6.02 31.34
C ALA A 576 -38.53 5.27 31.86
N MET A 577 -38.31 4.17 32.58
CA MET A 577 -39.41 3.33 33.10
C MET A 577 -39.09 2.75 34.48
N THR A 578 -40.09 2.14 35.11
CA THR A 578 -39.98 1.45 36.39
C THR A 578 -40.45 0.01 36.21
N SER A 579 -39.52 -0.93 36.10
CA SER A 579 -39.85 -2.36 36.05
C SER A 579 -40.07 -2.91 37.46
N ILE A 580 -41.03 -3.82 37.63
CA ILE A 580 -41.34 -4.49 38.89
C ILE A 580 -41.13 -6.01 38.77
N ASN A 581 -41.41 -6.77 39.82
CA ASN A 581 -41.31 -8.23 39.84
C ASN A 581 -42.52 -8.94 39.17
N ASP A 582 -43.04 -8.37 38.08
CA ASP A 582 -44.14 -8.91 37.27
C ASP A 582 -43.86 -8.64 35.78
N ALA A 583 -43.57 -9.72 35.03
CA ALA A 583 -43.22 -9.63 33.61
C ALA A 583 -44.39 -9.16 32.73
N ALA A 584 -45.64 -9.49 33.08
CA ALA A 584 -46.80 -9.09 32.31
C ALA A 584 -47.13 -7.60 32.52
N ALA A 585 -47.04 -7.13 33.77
CA ALA A 585 -47.19 -5.70 34.07
C ALA A 585 -46.11 -4.85 33.38
N ASN A 586 -44.86 -5.32 33.42
CA ASN A 586 -43.74 -4.65 32.73
C ASN A 586 -43.93 -4.63 31.21
N PHE A 587 -44.39 -5.74 30.61
CA PHE A 587 -44.72 -5.77 29.19
C PHE A 587 -45.82 -4.78 28.84
N GLY A 588 -46.87 -4.67 29.66
CA GLY A 588 -47.94 -3.68 29.48
C GLY A 588 -47.40 -2.24 29.49
N LEU A 589 -46.46 -1.93 30.39
CA LEU A 589 -45.80 -0.62 30.44
C LEU A 589 -44.92 -0.38 29.19
N CYS A 590 -44.07 -1.35 28.82
CA CYS A 590 -43.25 -1.27 27.62
C CYS A 590 -44.11 -1.06 26.37
N LYS A 591 -45.22 -1.79 26.23
CA LYS A 591 -46.18 -1.63 25.15
C LYS A 591 -46.75 -0.20 25.12
N LYS A 592 -47.19 0.34 26.25
CA LYS A 592 -47.69 1.72 26.33
C LYS A 592 -46.64 2.74 25.89
N LEU A 593 -45.39 2.58 26.35
CA LEU A 593 -44.28 3.45 25.98
C LEU A 593 -43.91 3.31 24.49
N THR A 594 -43.96 2.10 23.94
CA THR A 594 -43.78 1.86 22.50
C THR A 594 -44.91 2.51 21.68
N ASP A 595 -46.16 2.40 22.12
CA ASP A 595 -47.30 3.03 21.45
C ASP A 595 -47.14 4.57 21.43
N GLU A 596 -46.72 5.18 22.55
CA GLU A 596 -46.37 6.61 22.61
C GLU A 596 -45.15 6.95 21.73
N ALA A 597 -44.17 6.06 21.66
CA ALA A 597 -43.01 6.16 20.77
C ALA A 597 -43.45 6.24 19.30
N VAL A 598 -44.31 5.33 18.87
CA VAL A 598 -44.81 5.26 17.49
C VAL A 598 -45.67 6.46 17.14
N GLN A 599 -46.57 6.91 18.02
CA GLN A 599 -47.48 8.05 17.76
C GLN A 599 -46.75 9.35 17.39
N LYS A 600 -45.64 9.63 18.07
CA LYS A 600 -44.81 10.82 17.84
C LYS A 600 -43.73 10.55 16.75
N GLY A 601 -43.83 9.45 15.99
CA GLY A 601 -43.06 9.18 14.76
C GLY A 601 -41.78 8.35 14.87
N CYS A 602 -41.54 7.58 15.93
CA CYS A 602 -40.24 6.93 16.12
C CYS A 602 -40.12 5.52 15.56
N ARG A 603 -38.89 5.21 15.11
CA ARG A 603 -38.54 3.95 14.43
C ARG A 603 -37.68 2.99 15.26
N LEU A 604 -37.13 3.46 16.37
CA LEU A 604 -36.34 2.67 17.33
C LEU A 604 -36.61 3.19 18.75
N VAL A 605 -36.83 2.27 19.68
CA VAL A 605 -37.10 2.54 21.11
C VAL A 605 -36.05 1.84 21.97
N PHE A 606 -35.39 2.60 22.86
CA PHE A 606 -34.42 2.06 23.82
C PHE A 606 -35.06 1.88 25.19
N PHE A 607 -35.08 0.66 25.70
CA PHE A 607 -35.54 0.27 27.04
C PHE A 607 -34.34 0.02 27.98
N PRO A 608 -34.49 0.33 29.28
CA PRO A 608 -33.40 0.23 30.24
C PRO A 608 -33.08 -1.22 30.63
N GLU A 609 -32.03 -1.38 31.45
CA GLU A 609 -31.66 -2.67 32.04
C GLU A 609 -32.81 -3.23 32.88
N CYS A 610 -33.00 -4.55 32.89
CA CYS A 610 -34.10 -5.23 33.58
C CYS A 610 -35.50 -4.80 33.11
N PHE A 611 -35.66 -4.41 31.84
CA PHE A 611 -36.97 -3.99 31.29
C PHE A 611 -38.08 -5.02 31.54
N SER A 612 -37.79 -6.30 31.35
CA SER A 612 -38.75 -7.41 31.43
C SER A 612 -39.11 -7.77 32.86
N PHE A 613 -38.16 -7.73 33.78
CA PHE A 613 -38.37 -8.17 35.16
C PHE A 613 -37.34 -7.58 36.10
N MET A 614 -37.79 -7.08 37.26
CA MET A 614 -36.90 -6.65 38.33
C MET A 614 -37.21 -7.37 39.64
N GLY A 615 -36.38 -8.35 40.00
CA GLY A 615 -36.53 -9.12 41.23
C GLY A 615 -36.39 -8.28 42.51
N ALA A 616 -37.21 -8.60 43.51
CA ALA A 616 -37.18 -8.04 44.85
C ALA A 616 -36.21 -8.78 45.78
N ARG A 617 -35.94 -10.06 45.50
CA ARG A 617 -35.04 -10.93 46.27
C ARG A 617 -34.04 -11.66 45.36
N ALA A 618 -32.92 -12.07 45.93
CA ALA A 618 -31.95 -12.92 45.24
C ALA A 618 -32.62 -14.23 44.79
N GLY A 619 -32.34 -14.70 43.57
CA GLY A 619 -32.93 -15.91 43.01
C GLY A 619 -34.18 -15.66 42.13
N GLU A 620 -34.90 -14.55 42.31
CA GLU A 620 -36.13 -14.29 41.55
C GLU A 620 -35.85 -14.02 40.06
N ALA A 621 -34.74 -13.36 39.74
CA ALA A 621 -34.33 -13.14 38.35
C ALA A 621 -33.96 -14.46 37.65
N GLN A 622 -33.34 -15.40 38.37
CA GLN A 622 -33.02 -16.74 37.86
C GLN A 622 -34.27 -17.58 37.63
N ALA A 623 -35.29 -17.43 38.49
CA ALA A 623 -36.54 -18.18 38.39
C ALA A 623 -37.40 -17.80 37.17
N VAL A 624 -37.23 -16.58 36.65
CA VAL A 624 -37.94 -16.10 35.45
C VAL A 624 -37.08 -16.13 34.19
N ALA A 625 -35.84 -16.61 34.30
CA ALA A 625 -34.92 -16.63 33.17
C ALA A 625 -35.37 -17.64 32.11
N GLU A 626 -35.23 -17.26 30.85
CA GLU A 626 -35.68 -18.06 29.72
C GLU A 626 -34.68 -17.93 28.55
N PRO A 627 -34.69 -18.87 27.59
CA PRO A 627 -33.89 -18.70 26.37
C PRO A 627 -34.43 -17.54 25.51
N LEU A 628 -33.62 -17.07 24.54
CA LEU A 628 -33.98 -15.94 23.67
C LEU A 628 -35.15 -16.23 22.69
N ASP A 629 -35.62 -17.46 22.62
CA ASP A 629 -36.83 -17.88 21.92
C ASP A 629 -38.01 -18.19 22.86
N GLY A 630 -37.85 -17.89 24.15
CA GLY A 630 -38.86 -18.07 25.19
C GLY A 630 -40.08 -17.13 25.08
N PRO A 631 -41.11 -17.39 25.90
CA PRO A 631 -42.39 -16.71 25.86
C PRO A 631 -42.32 -15.21 26.20
N ILE A 632 -41.54 -14.80 27.20
CA ILE A 632 -41.42 -13.37 27.58
C ILE A 632 -40.83 -12.58 26.41
N LEU A 633 -39.71 -13.01 25.83
CA LEU A 633 -39.14 -12.32 24.67
C LEU A 633 -40.06 -12.43 23.44
N GLY A 634 -40.83 -13.51 23.33
CA GLY A 634 -41.89 -13.68 22.34
C GLY A 634 -42.90 -12.54 22.33
N TRP A 635 -43.32 -12.04 23.51
CA TRP A 635 -44.22 -10.88 23.61
C TRP A 635 -43.60 -9.62 22.99
N TYR A 636 -42.31 -9.38 23.22
CA TYR A 636 -41.60 -8.21 22.67
C TYR A 636 -41.33 -8.35 21.16
N LYS A 637 -41.08 -9.57 20.66
CA LYS A 637 -41.01 -9.85 19.21
C LYS A 637 -42.34 -9.53 18.53
N GLN A 638 -43.45 -9.93 19.15
CA GLN A 638 -44.78 -9.60 18.67
C GLN A 638 -45.04 -8.09 18.70
N LEU A 639 -44.69 -7.42 19.81
CA LEU A 639 -44.82 -5.96 19.94
C LEU A 639 -44.04 -5.22 18.85
N ALA A 640 -42.78 -5.58 18.61
CA ALA A 640 -41.94 -4.97 17.56
C ALA A 640 -42.58 -5.10 16.18
N ARG A 641 -43.14 -6.28 15.86
CA ARG A 641 -43.85 -6.58 14.61
C ARG A 641 -45.13 -5.77 14.46
N GLU A 642 -46.00 -5.79 15.48
CA GLU A 642 -47.30 -5.09 15.45
C GLU A 642 -47.13 -3.57 15.37
N ALA A 643 -46.14 -3.04 16.09
CA ALA A 643 -45.83 -1.62 16.09
C ALA A 643 -44.91 -1.20 14.92
N SER A 644 -44.40 -2.15 14.14
CA SER A 644 -43.44 -1.93 13.04
C SER A 644 -42.26 -1.04 13.45
N VAL A 645 -41.68 -1.35 14.62
CA VAL A 645 -40.66 -0.52 15.27
C VAL A 645 -39.54 -1.40 15.82
N TRP A 646 -38.31 -0.91 15.76
CA TRP A 646 -37.18 -1.60 16.38
C TRP A 646 -37.18 -1.41 17.90
N LEU A 647 -36.79 -2.45 18.63
CA LEU A 647 -36.71 -2.42 20.09
C LEU A 647 -35.28 -2.76 20.54
N SER A 648 -34.70 -1.91 21.37
CA SER A 648 -33.45 -2.17 22.07
C SER A 648 -33.77 -2.44 23.54
N LEU A 649 -33.59 -3.68 23.98
CA LEU A 649 -34.13 -4.24 25.22
C LEU A 649 -32.99 -4.57 26.19
N GLY A 650 -32.74 -3.69 27.15
CA GLY A 650 -31.60 -3.79 28.06
C GLY A 650 -31.74 -4.87 29.14
N GLY A 651 -30.79 -5.80 29.23
CA GLY A 651 -30.66 -6.69 30.38
C GLY A 651 -31.83 -7.65 30.61
N PHE A 652 -32.12 -8.45 29.59
CA PHE A 652 -32.97 -9.63 29.63
C PHE A 652 -32.33 -10.75 30.47
N GLN A 653 -33.14 -11.47 31.23
CA GLN A 653 -32.72 -12.62 32.05
C GLN A 653 -32.61 -13.86 31.15
N GLU A 654 -31.50 -14.01 30.42
CA GLU A 654 -31.28 -15.16 29.54
C GLU A 654 -30.76 -16.36 30.33
N ILE A 655 -31.34 -17.54 30.12
CA ILE A 655 -30.88 -18.76 30.79
C ILE A 655 -29.40 -19.08 30.43
N GLY A 656 -28.63 -19.49 31.45
CA GLY A 656 -27.25 -19.92 31.28
C GLY A 656 -27.11 -21.31 30.63
N PRO A 657 -25.88 -21.76 30.36
CA PRO A 657 -25.60 -23.11 29.89
C PRO A 657 -26.07 -24.17 30.91
N GLU A 658 -26.42 -25.34 30.39
CA GLU A 658 -26.94 -26.46 31.19
C GLU A 658 -26.00 -26.82 32.35
N GLY A 659 -26.53 -26.87 33.57
CA GLY A 659 -25.78 -27.20 34.78
C GLY A 659 -25.20 -26.02 35.56
N ASP A 660 -25.30 -24.78 35.05
CA ASP A 660 -24.92 -23.56 35.80
C ASP A 660 -26.18 -22.83 36.32
N PRO A 661 -26.31 -22.55 37.62
CA PRO A 661 -27.45 -21.83 38.17
C PRO A 661 -27.47 -20.32 37.85
N ARG A 662 -26.41 -19.79 37.24
CA ARG A 662 -26.29 -18.37 36.87
C ARG A 662 -26.88 -18.10 35.49
N ILE A 663 -27.32 -16.86 35.29
CA ILE A 663 -28.00 -16.40 34.06
C ILE A 663 -27.13 -15.40 33.31
N TYR A 664 -27.40 -15.16 32.03
CA TYR A 664 -26.81 -14.04 31.31
C TYR A 664 -27.64 -12.77 31.51
N ASN A 665 -26.95 -11.64 31.69
CA ASN A 665 -27.54 -10.30 31.59
C ASN A 665 -27.39 -9.84 30.14
N THR A 666 -28.48 -9.95 29.35
CA THR A 666 -28.39 -9.87 27.89
C THR A 666 -29.11 -8.65 27.34
N HIS A 667 -28.40 -7.78 26.62
CA HIS A 667 -28.99 -6.70 25.84
C HIS A 667 -29.42 -7.23 24.48
N VAL A 668 -30.72 -7.20 24.22
CA VAL A 668 -31.33 -7.74 23.00
C VAL A 668 -31.76 -6.60 22.07
N VAL A 669 -31.52 -6.74 20.77
CA VAL A 669 -32.07 -5.86 19.72
C VAL A 669 -33.01 -6.66 18.83
N LEU A 670 -34.24 -6.17 18.67
CA LEU A 670 -35.25 -6.72 17.78
C LEU A 670 -35.51 -5.76 16.61
N ASP A 671 -35.58 -6.31 15.40
CA ASP A 671 -35.99 -5.55 14.21
C ASP A 671 -37.50 -5.29 14.19
N SER A 672 -37.95 -4.47 13.25
CA SER A 672 -39.38 -4.15 13.06
C SER A 672 -40.25 -5.33 12.65
N ASP A 673 -39.67 -6.46 12.26
CA ASP A 673 -40.39 -7.71 11.95
C ASP A 673 -40.44 -8.66 13.17
N GLY A 674 -39.87 -8.25 14.30
CA GLY A 674 -39.74 -9.05 15.51
C GLY A 674 -38.65 -10.12 15.45
N ARG A 675 -37.69 -10.01 14.52
CA ARG A 675 -36.52 -10.91 14.47
C ARG A 675 -35.43 -10.40 15.41
N LEU A 676 -34.66 -11.34 15.96
CA LEU A 676 -33.50 -11.03 16.78
C LEU A 676 -32.37 -10.51 15.87
N ALA A 677 -32.08 -9.21 15.96
CA ALA A 677 -31.01 -8.57 15.19
C ALA A 677 -29.64 -8.75 15.86
N ALA A 678 -29.59 -8.66 17.20
CA ALA A 678 -28.38 -8.90 17.98
C ALA A 678 -28.69 -9.21 19.44
N ALA A 679 -27.76 -9.89 20.11
CA ALA A 679 -27.77 -10.14 21.53
C ALA A 679 -26.36 -9.95 22.10
N TYR A 680 -26.21 -9.02 23.03
CA TYR A 680 -24.97 -8.76 23.75
C TYR A 680 -25.08 -9.28 25.19
N ARG A 681 -24.21 -10.20 25.57
CA ARG A 681 -24.11 -10.70 26.95
C ARG A 681 -23.05 -9.88 27.68
N LYS A 682 -23.40 -9.30 28.82
CA LYS A 682 -22.51 -8.41 29.58
C LYS A 682 -21.17 -9.08 29.91
N ILE A 683 -20.06 -8.45 29.56
CA ILE A 683 -18.71 -9.08 29.57
C ILE A 683 -18.06 -9.10 30.97
N HIS A 684 -18.60 -8.38 31.96
CA HIS A 684 -18.03 -8.28 33.31
C HIS A 684 -16.55 -7.80 33.27
N LEU A 685 -16.32 -6.57 32.82
CA LEU A 685 -14.95 -6.02 32.66
C LEU A 685 -14.14 -5.91 33.96
N PHE A 686 -14.77 -6.11 35.12
CA PHE A 686 -14.15 -6.14 36.44
C PHE A 686 -15.15 -6.71 37.47
N ASP A 687 -14.63 -7.33 38.53
CA ASP A 687 -15.40 -7.71 39.73
C ASP A 687 -14.97 -6.79 40.88
N VAL A 688 -15.75 -5.76 41.19
CA VAL A 688 -15.54 -5.01 42.44
C VAL A 688 -16.30 -5.73 43.55
N PRO A 689 -15.61 -6.20 44.61
CA PRO A 689 -16.29 -6.61 45.83
C PRO A 689 -16.81 -5.35 46.53
N MET A 690 -17.94 -4.82 46.08
CA MET A 690 -18.69 -3.82 46.84
C MET A 690 -19.41 -4.55 47.98
N VAL A 691 -19.50 -3.90 49.13
CA VAL A 691 -20.20 -4.41 50.32
C VAL A 691 -21.65 -4.79 49.92
N GLY A 692 -21.88 -6.08 49.63
CA GLY A 692 -23.20 -6.67 49.45
C GLY A 692 -23.68 -7.03 48.03
N LEU A 693 -22.95 -6.77 46.93
CA LEU A 693 -23.38 -7.22 45.59
C LEU A 693 -22.18 -7.50 44.66
N VAL A 694 -21.96 -8.77 44.31
CA VAL A 694 -20.96 -9.21 43.32
C VAL A 694 -21.73 -9.76 42.13
N GLU A 695 -21.70 -9.06 40.98
CA GLU A 695 -22.50 -9.43 39.80
C GLU A 695 -22.16 -10.84 39.29
N SER A 696 -20.86 -11.21 39.26
CA SER A 696 -20.39 -12.55 38.86
C SER A 696 -20.86 -13.71 39.76
N SER A 697 -21.44 -13.41 40.93
CA SER A 697 -22.08 -14.43 41.78
C SER A 697 -23.48 -14.83 41.30
N GLN A 698 -24.13 -13.99 40.49
CA GLN A 698 -25.51 -14.19 40.03
C GLN A 698 -25.63 -14.30 38.50
N THR A 699 -24.72 -13.69 37.75
CA THR A 699 -24.70 -13.70 36.28
C THR A 699 -23.40 -14.26 35.70
N LEU A 700 -23.47 -14.72 34.46
CA LEU A 700 -22.33 -15.16 33.66
C LEU A 700 -21.81 -14.03 32.77
N ALA A 701 -20.50 -13.99 32.59
CA ALA A 701 -19.83 -13.07 31.69
C ALA A 701 -20.00 -13.50 30.22
N GLY A 702 -20.29 -12.55 29.35
CA GLY A 702 -20.16 -12.69 27.91
C GLY A 702 -18.70 -12.64 27.45
N CYS A 703 -18.44 -13.05 26.21
CA CYS A 703 -17.10 -13.10 25.62
C CYS A 703 -16.94 -12.31 24.32
N GLU A 704 -17.99 -11.63 23.86
CA GLU A 704 -18.01 -10.99 22.52
C GLU A 704 -18.48 -9.54 22.59
N LEU A 705 -17.78 -8.67 21.86
CA LEU A 705 -18.26 -7.33 21.53
C LEU A 705 -19.25 -7.44 20.38
N VAL A 706 -20.40 -6.79 20.52
CA VAL A 706 -21.51 -6.93 19.58
C VAL A 706 -21.90 -5.57 19.03
N SER A 707 -21.97 -5.47 17.71
CA SER A 707 -22.59 -4.36 17.00
C SER A 707 -23.62 -4.88 16.00
N CYS A 708 -24.62 -4.05 15.68
CA CYS A 708 -25.62 -4.38 14.68
C CYS A 708 -26.13 -3.14 13.94
N ASP A 709 -26.50 -3.32 12.67
CA ASP A 709 -27.09 -2.24 11.87
C ASP A 709 -28.54 -2.02 12.30
N SER A 710 -28.95 -0.75 12.36
CA SER A 710 -30.30 -0.36 12.75
C SER A 710 -30.75 0.91 12.01
N PRO A 711 -32.04 1.28 12.08
CA PRO A 711 -32.53 2.54 11.54
C PRO A 711 -31.88 3.78 12.17
N ALA A 712 -31.14 3.64 13.27
CA ALA A 712 -30.40 4.71 13.95
C ALA A 712 -28.91 4.78 13.58
N GLY A 713 -28.47 4.00 12.59
CA GLY A 713 -27.05 3.73 12.34
C GLY A 713 -26.61 2.43 13.03
N ARG A 714 -25.32 2.13 12.97
CA ARG A 714 -24.76 0.93 13.60
C ARG A 714 -24.70 1.10 15.12
N LEU A 715 -25.41 0.25 15.86
CA LEU A 715 -25.44 0.23 17.31
C LEU A 715 -24.24 -0.57 17.85
N GLY A 716 -23.54 -0.04 18.84
CA GLY A 716 -22.59 -0.77 19.69
C GLY A 716 -23.23 -1.07 21.03
N LEU A 717 -23.39 -2.36 21.35
CA LEU A 717 -24.16 -2.81 22.50
C LEU A 717 -23.26 -2.94 23.74
N ALA A 718 -23.76 -2.45 24.86
CA ALA A 718 -23.13 -2.48 26.18
C ALA A 718 -24.22 -2.36 27.25
N ILE A 719 -23.91 -2.61 28.53
CA ILE A 719 -24.88 -2.49 29.63
C ILE A 719 -24.28 -1.71 30.79
N CYS A 720 -25.00 -0.66 31.20
CA CYS A 720 -24.81 0.07 32.47
C CYS A 720 -23.34 0.36 32.81
N TYR A 721 -22.75 -0.48 33.66
CA TYR A 721 -21.42 -0.27 34.23
C TYR A 721 -20.26 -0.48 33.23
N ASP A 722 -20.52 -1.15 32.10
CA ASP A 722 -19.52 -1.29 31.02
C ASP A 722 -18.95 0.08 30.62
N LEU A 723 -19.78 1.14 30.70
CA LEU A 723 -19.46 2.55 30.44
C LEU A 723 -18.13 3.02 31.02
N ARG A 724 -17.70 2.47 32.17
CA ARG A 724 -16.48 2.91 32.85
C ARG A 724 -15.21 2.68 32.04
N PHE A 725 -15.17 1.66 31.20
CA PHE A 725 -13.95 1.25 30.49
C PHE A 725 -13.97 1.78 29.05
N PRO A 726 -13.15 2.80 28.71
CA PRO A 726 -13.14 3.40 27.38
C PRO A 726 -12.79 2.40 26.26
N GLU A 727 -11.95 1.41 26.56
CA GLU A 727 -11.34 0.50 25.59
C GLU A 727 -12.38 -0.30 24.80
N MET A 728 -13.39 -0.80 25.52
CA MET A 728 -14.51 -1.54 24.92
C MET A 728 -15.25 -0.70 23.88
N HIS A 729 -15.48 0.57 24.19
CA HIS A 729 -16.28 1.49 23.38
C HIS A 729 -15.51 2.02 22.17
N GLN A 730 -14.21 2.25 22.36
CA GLN A 730 -13.29 2.57 21.27
C GLN A 730 -13.21 1.40 20.28
N LYS A 731 -13.14 0.16 20.75
CA LYS A 731 -13.26 -1.03 19.88
C LYS A 731 -14.59 -1.09 19.16
N LEU A 732 -15.70 -0.96 19.89
CA LEU A 732 -17.04 -0.97 19.29
C LEU A 732 -17.18 0.08 18.18
N THR A 733 -16.61 1.26 18.40
CA THR A 733 -16.72 2.37 17.46
C THR A 733 -15.76 2.23 16.29
N PHE A 734 -14.48 2.07 16.57
CA PHE A 734 -13.45 2.18 15.55
C PHE A 734 -13.13 0.85 14.86
N THR A 735 -13.34 -0.27 15.54
CA THR A 735 -13.15 -1.62 14.97
C THR A 735 -14.47 -2.19 14.45
N HIS A 736 -15.54 -2.08 15.25
CA HIS A 736 -16.85 -2.63 14.88
C HIS A 736 -17.79 -1.63 14.16
N GLY A 737 -17.35 -0.38 13.99
CA GLY A 737 -18.03 0.64 13.20
C GLY A 737 -19.26 1.26 13.89
N ALA A 738 -19.41 1.12 15.21
CA ALA A 738 -20.56 1.69 15.92
C ALA A 738 -20.62 3.22 15.77
N GLU A 739 -21.79 3.72 15.43
CA GLU A 739 -22.12 5.15 15.33
C GLU A 739 -22.95 5.61 16.54
N VAL A 740 -23.59 4.65 17.21
CA VAL A 740 -24.41 4.87 18.40
C VAL A 740 -24.03 3.81 19.45
N LEU A 741 -23.56 4.25 20.61
CA LEU A 741 -23.28 3.38 21.75
C LEU A 741 -24.48 3.38 22.70
N THR A 742 -24.88 2.20 23.17
CA THR A 742 -26.07 2.04 24.02
C THR A 742 -25.69 1.63 25.43
N PHE A 743 -26.32 2.26 26.43
CA PHE A 743 -26.12 1.97 27.86
C PHE A 743 -27.46 1.88 28.60
N PRO A 744 -28.27 0.83 28.37
CA PRO A 744 -29.37 0.50 29.26
C PRO A 744 -28.87 0.38 30.70
N SER A 745 -29.58 0.98 31.65
CA SER A 745 -29.06 1.15 33.01
C SER A 745 -30.11 1.04 34.11
N ALA A 746 -29.70 0.49 35.25
CA ALA A 746 -30.49 0.41 36.49
C ALA A 746 -29.65 0.73 37.74
N PHE A 747 -29.64 1.99 38.19
CA PHE A 747 -28.80 2.43 39.31
C PHE A 747 -29.48 2.30 40.67
N ALA A 748 -28.96 1.42 41.53
CA ALA A 748 -29.43 1.26 42.91
C ALA A 748 -29.01 2.39 43.87
N MET A 749 -28.16 3.32 43.44
CA MET A 749 -27.75 4.50 44.20
C MET A 749 -27.93 5.76 43.36
N LYS A 750 -28.10 6.90 44.03
CA LYS A 750 -28.16 8.21 43.36
C LYS A 750 -26.80 8.50 42.71
N THR A 751 -26.71 8.33 41.40
CA THR A 751 -25.57 8.73 40.59
C THR A 751 -25.79 10.18 40.13
N GLY A 752 -24.98 11.11 40.65
CA GLY A 752 -25.10 12.54 40.33
C GLY A 752 -24.48 12.93 38.98
N GLU A 753 -24.65 14.21 38.61
CA GLU A 753 -24.05 14.88 37.43
C GLU A 753 -22.54 14.58 37.31
N ALA A 754 -21.82 14.59 38.44
CA ALA A 754 -20.39 14.34 38.50
C ALA A 754 -19.95 12.93 38.05
N HIS A 755 -20.88 11.98 37.90
CA HIS A 755 -20.55 10.59 37.57
C HIS A 755 -21.18 10.13 36.25
N TRP A 756 -22.50 10.01 36.19
CA TRP A 756 -23.16 9.32 35.08
C TRP A 756 -23.16 10.15 33.80
N GLU A 757 -23.57 11.42 33.91
CA GLU A 757 -23.57 12.34 32.78
C GLU A 757 -22.15 12.57 32.24
N THR A 758 -21.18 12.82 33.14
CA THR A 758 -19.77 12.97 32.77
C THR A 758 -19.27 11.79 31.94
N LEU A 759 -19.49 10.55 32.39
CA LEU A 759 -19.02 9.36 31.68
C LEU A 759 -19.70 9.20 30.31
N LEU A 760 -21.00 9.45 30.21
CA LEU A 760 -21.72 9.37 28.93
C LEU A 760 -21.20 10.41 27.93
N ARG A 761 -20.95 11.65 28.39
CA ARG A 761 -20.32 12.69 27.57
C ARG A 761 -18.89 12.32 27.17
N CYS A 762 -18.10 11.78 28.10
CA CYS A 762 -16.75 11.30 27.80
C CYS A 762 -16.74 10.22 26.72
N ARG A 763 -17.65 9.22 26.80
CA ARG A 763 -17.75 8.18 25.77
C ARG A 763 -18.19 8.74 24.42
N ALA A 764 -19.13 9.68 24.41
CA ALA A 764 -19.58 10.30 23.16
C ALA A 764 -18.44 11.06 22.46
N ILE A 765 -17.68 11.86 23.22
CA ILE A 765 -16.56 12.64 22.72
C ILE A 765 -15.40 11.74 22.27
N GLU A 766 -14.93 10.83 23.12
CA GLU A 766 -13.71 10.07 22.81
C GLU A 766 -13.95 9.04 21.70
N CYS A 767 -15.16 8.50 21.61
CA CYS A 767 -15.53 7.52 20.58
C CYS A 767 -16.08 8.23 19.34
N GLN A 768 -16.35 9.53 19.39
CA GLN A 768 -16.93 10.29 18.29
C GLN A 768 -18.21 9.59 17.77
N ALA A 769 -19.11 9.27 18.69
CA ALA A 769 -20.34 8.51 18.46
C ALA A 769 -21.47 9.10 19.29
N TYR A 770 -22.72 8.89 18.86
CA TYR A 770 -23.84 9.14 19.74
C TYR A 770 -23.82 8.16 20.91
N VAL A 771 -24.25 8.61 22.08
CA VAL A 771 -24.41 7.77 23.27
C VAL A 771 -25.86 7.84 23.71
N VAL A 772 -26.51 6.69 23.88
CA VAL A 772 -27.91 6.59 24.30
C VAL A 772 -28.02 5.72 25.54
N ALA A 773 -28.44 6.31 26.64
CA ALA A 773 -28.66 5.63 27.91
C ALA A 773 -30.16 5.66 28.26
N ALA A 774 -30.80 4.50 28.20
CA ALA A 774 -32.13 4.32 28.78
C ALA A 774 -31.98 3.97 30.27
N ALA A 775 -32.87 4.46 31.13
CA ALA A 775 -32.70 4.35 32.58
C ALA A 775 -33.94 3.85 33.33
N GLN A 776 -33.72 2.99 34.33
CA GLN A 776 -34.72 2.68 35.35
C GLN A 776 -34.87 3.85 36.34
N VAL A 777 -36.10 4.11 36.77
CA VAL A 777 -36.44 5.17 37.72
C VAL A 777 -37.41 4.67 38.78
N GLY A 778 -37.49 5.36 39.92
CA GLY A 778 -38.56 5.14 40.90
C GLY A 778 -38.39 3.89 41.77
N GLN A 779 -39.42 3.59 42.54
CA GLN A 779 -39.45 2.46 43.48
C GLN A 779 -40.00 1.21 42.78
N HIS A 780 -39.28 0.09 42.88
CA HIS A 780 -39.61 -1.12 42.13
C HIS A 780 -40.52 -2.10 42.90
N ASN A 781 -40.51 -2.07 44.24
CA ASN A 781 -41.26 -3.02 45.06
C ASN A 781 -41.85 -2.35 46.32
N GLU A 782 -43.05 -2.77 46.73
CA GLU A 782 -43.82 -2.19 47.84
C GLU A 782 -43.54 -2.84 49.22
N HIS A 783 -42.97 -4.04 49.28
CA HIS A 783 -42.89 -4.82 50.53
C HIS A 783 -41.45 -5.21 50.91
N GLY A 784 -40.98 -4.66 52.04
CA GLY A 784 -39.83 -5.15 52.82
C GLY A 784 -38.43 -4.91 52.27
N ASN A 785 -38.23 -4.89 50.94
CA ASN A 785 -36.95 -4.64 50.29
C ASN A 785 -37.01 -3.36 49.44
N LYS A 786 -36.38 -2.29 49.93
CA LYS A 786 -36.42 -0.93 49.33
C LYS A 786 -35.56 -0.82 48.06
N ARG A 787 -35.81 -1.65 47.03
CA ARG A 787 -35.12 -1.51 45.74
C ARG A 787 -35.68 -0.31 44.99
N GLN A 788 -34.84 0.69 44.77
CA GLN A 788 -35.18 1.94 44.11
C GLN A 788 -34.11 2.29 43.09
N SER A 789 -34.51 2.72 41.90
CA SER A 789 -33.58 3.24 40.89
C SER A 789 -33.63 4.77 40.78
N TRP A 790 -32.46 5.36 40.58
CA TRP A 790 -32.25 6.81 40.53
C TRP A 790 -31.70 7.29 39.18
N GLY A 791 -31.91 6.52 38.12
CA GLY A 791 -31.38 6.84 36.80
C GLY A 791 -32.04 8.05 36.14
N HIS A 792 -31.40 8.57 35.11
CA HIS A 792 -31.97 9.53 34.18
C HIS A 792 -31.58 9.09 32.77
N ALA A 793 -32.57 8.98 31.89
CA ALA A 793 -32.35 8.62 30.50
C ALA A 793 -31.75 9.82 29.77
N MET A 794 -30.74 9.57 28.92
CA MET A 794 -29.99 10.63 28.26
C MET A 794 -29.50 10.19 26.88
N ALA A 795 -29.45 11.12 25.95
CA ALA A 795 -28.77 10.98 24.67
C ALA A 795 -27.77 12.12 24.48
N VAL A 796 -26.56 11.77 24.04
CA VAL A 796 -25.44 12.70 23.87
C VAL A 796 -24.90 12.57 22.44
N ASP A 797 -24.62 13.69 21.79
CA ASP A 797 -24.01 13.73 20.46
C ASP A 797 -22.47 13.54 20.50
N PRO A 798 -21.81 13.33 19.35
CA PRO A 798 -20.35 13.15 19.27
C PRO A 798 -19.51 14.31 19.82
N TRP A 799 -20.09 15.49 20.03
CA TRP A 799 -19.41 16.66 20.65
C TRP A 799 -19.63 16.73 22.16
N GLY A 800 -20.31 15.75 22.73
CA GLY A 800 -20.63 15.71 24.16
C GLY A 800 -21.79 16.61 24.55
N LYS A 801 -22.57 17.13 23.59
CA LYS A 801 -23.78 17.91 23.88
C LYS A 801 -24.93 16.96 24.16
N VAL A 802 -25.63 17.19 25.27
CA VAL A 802 -26.85 16.47 25.60
C VAL A 802 -27.96 16.93 24.66
N VAL A 803 -28.45 16.01 23.84
CA VAL A 803 -29.49 16.27 22.83
C VAL A 803 -30.88 15.86 23.32
N ALA A 804 -30.94 14.96 24.30
CA ALA A 804 -32.15 14.67 25.05
C ALA A 804 -31.80 14.19 26.47
N GLN A 805 -32.64 14.56 27.41
CA GLN A 805 -32.56 14.12 28.80
C GLN A 805 -33.98 14.01 29.35
N PHE A 806 -34.24 12.92 30.06
CA PHE A 806 -35.55 12.64 30.64
C PHE A 806 -35.41 11.75 31.87
N GLY A 807 -36.09 12.11 32.95
CA GLY A 807 -36.07 11.36 34.21
C GLY A 807 -35.40 12.10 35.35
N GLY A 808 -35.90 11.81 36.56
CA GLY A 808 -35.62 12.47 37.82
C GLY A 808 -36.91 12.50 38.65
N ALA A 809 -36.86 12.10 39.92
CA ALA A 809 -38.03 12.07 40.83
C ALA A 809 -39.24 11.20 40.43
N GLY A 810 -39.05 10.08 39.71
CA GLY A 810 -40.11 9.07 39.49
C GLY A 810 -40.88 9.18 38.17
N ASP A 811 -40.46 10.08 37.27
CA ASP A 811 -41.12 10.27 35.97
C ASP A 811 -40.83 9.15 34.96
N VAL A 812 -41.89 8.43 34.57
CA VAL A 812 -41.88 7.39 33.52
C VAL A 812 -42.38 7.97 32.20
N GLY A 813 -41.69 7.69 31.09
CA GLY A 813 -42.04 8.26 29.79
C GLY A 813 -40.99 8.07 28.69
N VAL A 814 -41.23 8.71 27.55
CA VAL A 814 -40.41 8.59 26.34
C VAL A 814 -40.00 9.96 25.79
N MET A 815 -38.71 10.16 25.53
CA MET A 815 -38.16 11.41 25.01
C MET A 815 -37.61 11.25 23.57
N PRO A 816 -38.18 11.96 22.57
CA PRO A 816 -37.63 11.98 21.21
C PRO A 816 -36.34 12.76 21.10
N PHE A 817 -35.46 12.28 20.23
CA PHE A 817 -34.30 13.00 19.71
C PHE A 817 -33.94 12.51 18.31
N GLU A 818 -33.07 13.24 17.62
CA GLU A 818 -32.60 12.84 16.30
C GLU A 818 -31.13 12.46 16.36
N ILE A 819 -30.76 11.45 15.57
CA ILE A 819 -29.37 11.04 15.38
C ILE A 819 -28.97 11.44 13.97
N ASP A 820 -28.01 12.36 13.87
CA ASP A 820 -27.45 12.82 12.62
C ASP A 820 -26.17 12.03 12.31
N LEU A 821 -26.26 11.05 11.41
CA LEU A 821 -25.11 10.24 11.01
C LEU A 821 -24.08 11.07 10.22
N ASP A 822 -24.51 12.13 9.53
CA ASP A 822 -23.59 13.06 8.88
C ASP A 822 -22.77 13.83 9.93
N LEU A 823 -23.35 14.14 11.10
CA LEU A 823 -22.60 14.75 12.22
C LEU A 823 -21.55 13.80 12.78
N VAL A 824 -21.85 12.50 12.90
CA VAL A 824 -20.88 11.47 13.30
C VAL A 824 -19.72 11.43 12.31
N GLN A 825 -20.04 11.31 11.02
CA GLN A 825 -19.02 11.24 9.96
C GLN A 825 -18.17 12.53 9.90
N LYS A 826 -18.80 13.71 9.89
CA LYS A 826 -18.08 15.00 9.90
C LYS A 826 -17.19 15.15 11.12
N THR A 827 -17.62 14.67 12.29
CA THR A 827 -16.80 14.77 13.52
C THR A 827 -15.55 13.90 13.41
N ARG A 828 -15.69 12.68 12.87
CA ARG A 828 -14.56 11.77 12.62
C ARG A 828 -13.63 12.28 11.52
N ASP A 829 -14.16 12.89 10.48
CA ASP A 829 -13.37 13.46 9.37
C ASP A 829 -12.58 14.70 9.81
N ASN A 830 -13.23 15.60 10.57
CA ASN A 830 -12.60 16.84 11.03
C ASN A 830 -11.58 16.62 12.15
N MET A 831 -11.79 15.58 12.97
CA MET A 831 -10.91 15.24 14.07
C MET A 831 -10.68 13.72 14.08
N PRO A 832 -9.83 13.15 13.21
CA PRO A 832 -9.71 11.70 13.09
C PRO A 832 -8.87 11.12 14.23
N MET A 833 -9.41 11.16 15.45
CA MET A 833 -8.71 10.76 16.67
C MET A 833 -8.23 9.31 16.61
N HIS A 834 -9.02 8.44 15.98
CA HIS A 834 -8.67 7.05 15.80
C HIS A 834 -7.43 6.85 14.94
N THR A 835 -7.24 7.61 13.86
CA THR A 835 -6.06 7.46 12.99
C THR A 835 -4.82 8.12 13.57
N HIS A 836 -5.00 9.17 14.39
CA HIS A 836 -3.91 9.91 15.03
C HIS A 836 -3.45 9.30 16.37
N ARG A 837 -4.17 8.32 16.93
CA ARG A 837 -3.81 7.68 18.19
C ARG A 837 -2.49 6.91 18.08
N ARG A 838 -1.62 7.05 19.09
CA ARG A 838 -0.32 6.37 19.20
C ARG A 838 -0.46 4.90 19.61
N TYR A 839 -0.87 4.04 18.67
CA TYR A 839 -1.02 2.58 18.91
C TYR A 839 0.29 1.88 19.30
N ASP A 840 1.44 2.46 18.96
CA ASP A 840 2.74 2.00 19.43
C ASP A 840 2.91 2.08 20.96
N LEU A 841 2.18 2.97 21.63
CA LEU A 841 2.21 3.14 23.09
C LEU A 841 1.02 2.51 23.79
N TYR A 842 -0.19 2.62 23.22
CA TYR A 842 -1.42 2.12 23.81
C TYR A 842 -1.74 0.66 23.44
N GLY A 843 -0.99 0.08 22.50
CA GLY A 843 -1.25 -1.24 21.93
C GLY A 843 -2.45 -1.24 20.98
N ASP A 844 -2.62 -2.37 20.29
CA ASP A 844 -3.84 -2.69 19.53
C ASP A 844 -4.96 -3.03 20.54
N GLN A 845 -5.43 -2.03 21.29
CA GLN A 845 -6.70 -2.15 22.01
C GLN A 845 -7.82 -2.01 21.00
#